data_AF-A0A7X8GNW4-F1
#
_entry.id   AF-A0A7X8GNW4-F1
#
_cell.length_a   1.000
_cell.length_b   1.000
_cell.length_c   1.000
_cell.angle_alpha   90.00
_cell.angle_beta   90.00
_cell.angle_gamma   90.00
#
_symmetry.space_group_name_H-M   'P 1'
#
loop_
_entity.id
_entity.type
_entity.pdbx_description
1 polymer ?
#
loop_
_entity_poly.entity_id
_entity_poly.type
_entity_poly.pdbx_seq_one_letter_code
_entity_poly.pdbx_strand_id
1 'polypeptide(L)'
;MGDFLLFDPTHQPLPIDPPALADGVSGACKLETAHSLDELQRLLQEKPFQALLFSVPAEGDLEGILSGFASICEKIPILFLYEDEQSKDAFEKLGREIHGCVNRKGLTWETLQRSTQAATALWEALQVNACLQAELEETRQEVELHRKAYRRISDDLRSAARTLSSMGEIHRLFFHALDEQSTLRNFCRVLVKGNAHRMAWVGKILENADGIRIEPVAHAGDERGFLKSAFPGEIRREGILEGHPWALQDIRKEENRSSWVSEARKRGYRSVAVIPLPGPEKNSRLALCVADAREERFSADRLAMLADLAKLLSVGLRLLEEKIRRKADEGALIRMKRAVETSVSGFVIFSLEEGIQYVNGAALRLAGYSCPAEVIGRPYRDFVATNEKTPLILETVFGGGNWTGEFDLIRKDGTLREVFSSVSAIRPEGEEARSVLVSFTDISEKKKAEQALHESRALYEAIIEEQTDMILRFLPETLEITYANLPYARYYGKSPGELVGYSFKCHYTPEEEARIRDHLQKLTPQDPVRQIEEQVVLPGGETRWQQWVDRGIFDDRGRLVEVQGVGRDITELKIAQQNLVREKARLMTLFDNSPDGIVFCTADHRVEIANKAFLQLFGFSAPEIVGRHIDDILQEPPEERAEALALNRAAEEGRQASLEGTRFGKNKVPVFVSVTVIPRTEPDGRFSGTFAIYRDLTERKQKEHALKISNTIIEGSPVVVFRWKAEKGWPVDYVSDNIRQFGYSPEEMTAPGFLYSSIIHPEDLPRVQAEAEALDRQGNSSFFHQYRIVMKNGQSRWVIERNRAERDASGLLAGHFGVVIDDTERRTAELVARKNHEALQESLRKLGLSFRRTIEVLSSTTEARDPYTAGHQRKVALLSEAIARRMSLPGKTCEGIYLAAMVHDVGKISIPAEILSKPSKLNDFEMALIRTHPDSAYEILKNVESEWDLAEIVRQHHERWDGSGYPRGLRGEEILLEARILAVADVVEAVASDRPYRPGLGLQAAVAALEAGRGKEFDPDVAGTCLALLKEGFDFQGEVIFSTLPDEREGTREWSQKLP
;
A
#
# COMPACT_ATOMS: atom_id res chain seq x y z
N MET A 1 6.25 46.40 26.99
CA MET A 1 6.85 47.60 26.39
C MET A 1 5.77 48.24 25.54
N GLY A 2 5.15 49.28 26.08
CA GLY A 2 4.33 50.22 25.32
C GLY A 2 5.19 51.37 24.81
N ASP A 3 4.60 52.10 23.87
CA ASP A 3 4.95 53.44 23.38
C ASP A 3 6.06 53.54 22.33
N PHE A 4 5.67 53.47 21.05
CA PHE A 4 6.17 54.41 20.05
C PHE A 4 5.17 54.59 18.88
N LEU A 5 4.79 55.86 18.67
CA LEU A 5 4.33 56.52 17.43
C LEU A 5 2.83 56.66 17.14
N LEU A 6 2.27 57.76 17.67
CA LEU A 6 1.38 58.66 16.93
C LEU A 6 2.24 59.64 16.10
N PHE A 7 1.96 59.81 14.79
CA PHE A 7 2.09 61.11 14.10
C PHE A 7 1.32 61.11 12.75
N ASP A 8 0.55 62.19 12.56
CA ASP A 8 -0.36 62.51 11.44
C ASP A 8 0.36 63.32 10.32
N PRO A 9 0.18 63.00 9.02
CA PRO A 9 0.92 63.59 7.91
C PRO A 9 0.26 64.82 7.23
N THR A 10 -0.10 65.89 7.96
CA THR A 10 -0.76 67.08 7.34
C THR A 10 0.00 68.42 7.36
N HIS A 11 1.32 68.49 7.52
CA HIS A 11 2.04 69.76 7.31
C HIS A 11 3.25 69.67 6.36
N GLN A 12 3.19 70.46 5.29
CA GLN A 12 4.22 70.71 4.28
C GLN A 12 5.38 71.55 4.85
N PRO A 13 6.64 71.36 4.40
CA PRO A 13 7.71 72.34 4.59
C PRO A 13 7.81 73.34 3.42
N LEU A 14 7.99 74.63 3.76
CA LEU A 14 8.47 75.74 2.92
C LEU A 14 10.02 75.89 3.02
N PRO A 15 10.69 76.64 2.11
CA PRO A 15 12.09 76.47 1.74
C PRO A 15 13.07 77.42 2.46
N ILE A 16 14.37 77.07 2.47
CA ILE A 16 15.47 78.01 2.75
C ILE A 16 16.66 77.72 1.81
N ASP A 17 17.14 78.77 1.13
CA ASP A 17 18.24 78.82 0.14
C ASP A 17 19.67 78.77 0.74
N PRO A 18 20.72 78.47 -0.05
CA PRO A 18 22.10 78.26 0.42
C PRO A 18 22.97 79.54 0.41
N PRO A 19 24.05 79.62 1.21
CA PRO A 19 25.14 80.57 0.97
C PRO A 19 26.31 79.94 0.21
N ALA A 20 26.88 80.76 -0.67
CA ALA A 20 27.99 80.49 -1.57
C ALA A 20 29.34 80.32 -0.86
N LEU A 21 30.24 79.53 -1.45
CA LEU A 21 31.67 79.56 -1.21
C LEU A 21 32.35 80.32 -2.37
N ALA A 22 33.08 81.38 -2.02
CA ALA A 22 33.98 82.12 -2.89
C ALA A 22 35.43 81.72 -2.60
N ASP A 23 36.24 81.83 -3.65
CA ASP A 23 37.61 81.35 -3.83
C ASP A 23 38.69 81.80 -2.82
N GLY A 24 39.73 80.97 -2.69
CA GLY A 24 41.12 81.43 -2.67
C GLY A 24 41.95 81.09 -1.44
N VAL A 25 42.82 80.08 -1.55
CA VAL A 25 44.29 80.20 -1.63
C VAL A 25 44.88 78.78 -1.72
N SER A 26 45.46 78.49 -2.88
CA SER A 26 46.37 77.36 -3.13
C SER A 26 47.75 77.64 -2.54
N GLY A 27 48.36 76.66 -1.87
CA GLY A 27 49.76 76.68 -1.46
C GLY A 27 50.19 75.29 -0.99
N ALA A 28 50.83 74.55 -1.88
CA ALA A 28 51.11 73.12 -1.79
C ALA A 28 52.06 72.68 -0.66
N CYS A 29 51.90 71.43 -0.21
CA CYS A 29 53.05 70.53 -0.07
C CYS A 29 52.63 69.09 -0.44
N LYS A 30 53.26 68.55 -1.49
CA LYS A 30 53.06 67.20 -2.02
C LYS A 30 53.69 66.18 -1.07
N LEU A 31 52.87 65.44 -0.32
CA LEU A 31 53.30 64.31 0.52
C LEU A 31 52.83 62.95 -0.01
N GLU A 32 52.12 62.90 -1.14
CA GLU A 32 51.48 61.68 -1.64
C GLU A 32 52.34 60.83 -2.61
N THR A 33 53.61 61.18 -2.83
CA THR A 33 54.47 60.44 -3.77
C THR A 33 55.88 60.20 -3.21
N ALA A 34 55.99 59.51 -2.08
CA ALA A 34 57.25 58.94 -1.62
C ALA A 34 57.12 57.41 -1.62
N HIS A 35 58.02 56.72 -2.33
CA HIS A 35 57.96 55.27 -2.51
C HIS A 35 59.14 54.54 -1.86
N SER A 36 60.00 55.23 -1.10
CA SER A 36 61.11 54.64 -0.33
C SER A 36 61.46 55.42 0.95
N LEU A 37 62.14 54.76 1.90
CA LEU A 37 62.51 55.31 3.22
C LEU A 37 63.55 56.46 3.12
N ASP A 38 64.49 56.38 2.16
CA ASP A 38 65.49 57.43 1.90
C ASP A 38 64.85 58.71 1.35
N GLU A 39 63.76 58.58 0.58
CA GLU A 39 63.00 59.70 0.00
C GLU A 39 62.22 60.46 1.08
N LEU A 40 61.71 59.73 2.09
CA LEU A 40 61.04 60.29 3.26
C LEU A 40 62.03 60.99 4.22
N GLN A 41 63.23 60.42 4.43
CA GLN A 41 64.29 61.04 5.23
C GLN A 41 64.79 62.36 4.62
N ARG A 42 64.87 62.45 3.29
CA ARG A 42 65.26 63.67 2.58
C ARG A 42 64.22 64.78 2.70
N LEU A 43 62.93 64.44 2.65
CA LEU A 43 61.81 65.38 2.82
C LEU A 43 61.68 65.90 4.26
N LEU A 44 62.02 65.09 5.27
CA LEU A 44 62.02 65.48 6.69
C LEU A 44 63.20 66.39 7.08
N GLN A 45 64.28 66.39 6.30
CA GLN A 45 65.44 67.27 6.51
C GLN A 45 65.32 68.64 5.81
N GLU A 46 64.37 68.80 4.88
CA GLU A 46 64.06 70.11 4.33
C GLU A 46 63.39 70.99 5.41
N LYS A 47 63.75 72.27 5.42
CA LYS A 47 63.57 73.19 6.55
C LYS A 47 62.14 73.57 7.03
N PRO A 48 60.98 73.10 6.51
CA PRO A 48 59.69 73.53 7.07
C PRO A 48 59.25 72.81 8.35
N PHE A 49 59.83 71.67 8.74
CA PHE A 49 59.28 70.92 9.89
C PHE A 49 59.53 71.60 11.25
N GLN A 50 60.64 72.35 11.38
CA GLN A 50 60.90 73.16 12.58
C GLN A 50 59.95 74.38 12.72
N ALA A 51 59.25 74.78 11.66
CA ALA A 51 58.34 75.94 11.68
C ALA A 51 56.92 75.59 12.17
N LEU A 52 56.53 74.30 12.15
CA LEU A 52 55.20 73.86 12.61
C LEU A 52 55.11 73.72 14.14
N LEU A 53 56.24 73.57 14.84
CA LEU A 53 56.29 73.50 16.30
C LEU A 53 56.23 74.86 17.01
N PHE A 54 56.39 75.98 16.28
CA PHE A 54 56.49 77.32 16.87
C PHE A 54 55.40 78.31 16.45
N SER A 55 54.34 77.86 15.76
CA SER A 55 53.22 78.72 15.34
C SER A 55 51.94 78.55 16.17
N VAL A 56 52.01 77.92 17.34
CA VAL A 56 50.91 77.92 18.32
C VAL A 56 51.12 79.06 19.34
N PRO A 57 50.21 80.05 19.41
CA PRO A 57 50.26 81.11 20.42
C PRO A 57 50.17 80.54 21.84
N ALA A 58 50.81 81.23 22.78
CA ALA A 58 50.77 80.89 24.19
C ALA A 58 49.33 80.95 24.75
N GLU A 59 49.03 79.97 25.60
CA GLU A 59 47.83 79.80 26.45
C GLU A 59 46.66 79.00 25.87
N GLY A 60 46.42 77.83 26.48
CA GLY A 60 45.06 77.33 26.69
C GLY A 60 44.51 76.27 25.75
N ASP A 61 45.21 75.83 24.70
CA ASP A 61 44.64 74.87 23.74
C ASP A 61 45.38 73.52 23.70
N LEU A 62 45.07 72.68 24.69
CA LEU A 62 45.49 71.27 24.70
C LEU A 62 44.80 70.47 23.58
N GLU A 63 43.61 70.92 23.13
CA GLU A 63 42.79 70.32 22.08
C GLU A 63 43.41 70.52 20.70
N GLY A 64 43.96 71.71 20.41
CA GLY A 64 44.69 72.03 19.19
C GLY A 64 46.02 71.29 19.07
N ILE A 65 46.73 71.07 20.19
CA ILE A 65 47.97 70.26 20.22
C ILE A 65 47.66 68.79 19.93
N LEU A 66 46.58 68.24 20.52
CA LEU A 66 46.15 66.86 20.29
C LEU A 66 45.54 66.65 18.89
N SER A 67 44.83 67.65 18.37
CA SER A 67 44.30 67.67 17.00
C SER A 67 45.41 67.73 15.95
N GLY A 68 46.49 68.48 16.20
CA GLY A 68 47.67 68.52 15.34
C GLY A 68 48.42 67.18 15.32
N PHE A 69 48.49 66.49 16.47
CA PHE A 69 49.08 65.16 16.58
C PHE A 69 48.23 64.09 15.87
N ALA A 70 46.90 64.12 16.02
CA ALA A 70 45.96 63.19 15.39
C ALA A 70 45.95 63.30 13.85
N SER A 71 46.04 64.52 13.31
CA SER A 71 46.08 64.75 11.86
C SER A 71 47.37 64.25 11.18
N ILE A 72 48.48 64.14 11.90
CA ILE A 72 49.76 63.63 11.37
C ILE A 72 49.76 62.09 11.40
N CYS A 73 49.13 61.47 12.40
CA CYS A 73 49.02 60.02 12.51
C CYS A 73 48.16 59.38 11.41
N GLU A 74 47.16 60.08 10.85
CA GLU A 74 46.27 59.56 9.79
C GLU A 74 46.94 59.37 8.42
N LYS A 75 48.12 59.95 8.17
CA LYS A 75 48.76 59.93 6.83
C LYS A 75 50.06 59.14 6.73
N ILE A 76 50.44 58.41 7.78
CA ILE A 76 51.58 57.49 7.75
C ILE A 76 51.04 56.05 7.78
N PRO A 77 51.17 55.27 6.69
CA PRO A 77 50.86 53.85 6.76
C PRO A 77 51.89 53.17 7.66
N ILE A 78 51.49 52.78 8.88
CA ILE A 78 52.32 51.96 9.76
C ILE A 78 52.34 50.54 9.19
N LEU A 79 53.38 50.28 8.40
CA LEU A 79 53.95 48.96 8.16
C LEU A 79 54.88 48.62 9.34
N PHE A 80 54.32 47.82 10.25
CA PHE A 80 54.90 46.69 11.00
C PHE A 80 56.18 46.78 11.87
N LEU A 81 56.09 46.03 12.98
CA LEU A 81 57.07 45.14 13.64
C LEU A 81 58.56 45.58 13.68
N TYR A 82 59.05 45.67 14.91
CA TYR A 82 60.44 45.76 15.37
C TYR A 82 61.50 45.11 14.47
N GLU A 83 62.61 45.83 14.24
CA GLU A 83 64.01 45.43 14.53
C GLU A 83 65.00 46.43 13.89
N ASP A 84 65.22 47.59 14.53
CA ASP A 84 66.38 48.44 14.24
C ASP A 84 66.78 49.24 15.50
N GLU A 85 68.05 49.15 15.89
CA GLU A 85 68.61 49.87 17.05
C GLU A 85 68.55 51.40 16.88
N GLN A 86 68.56 51.93 15.64
CA GLN A 86 68.45 53.37 15.42
C GLN A 86 67.03 53.91 15.68
N SER A 87 66.01 53.09 15.42
CA SER A 87 64.61 53.43 15.72
C SER A 87 64.33 53.50 17.23
N LYS A 88 65.09 52.76 18.04
CA LYS A 88 65.02 52.76 19.51
C LYS A 88 65.68 54.01 20.11
N ASP A 89 66.83 54.45 19.57
CA ASP A 89 67.55 55.64 20.05
C ASP A 89 66.78 56.95 19.74
N ALA A 90 66.06 57.00 18.61
CA ALA A 90 65.15 58.11 18.27
C ALA A 90 63.96 58.22 19.25
N PHE A 91 63.41 57.08 19.69
CA PHE A 91 62.29 57.04 20.65
C PHE A 91 62.72 57.41 22.08
N GLU A 92 63.91 56.97 22.51
CA GLU A 92 64.50 57.33 23.81
C GLU A 92 64.93 58.81 23.88
N LYS A 93 65.25 59.43 22.75
CA LYS A 93 65.53 60.88 22.69
C LYS A 93 64.25 61.71 22.81
N LEU A 94 63.16 61.28 22.15
CA LEU A 94 61.83 61.90 22.25
C LEU A 94 61.25 61.76 23.67
N GLY A 95 61.40 60.59 24.29
CA GLY A 95 60.99 60.33 25.67
C GLY A 95 61.73 61.20 26.70
N ARG A 96 63.02 61.48 26.49
CA ARG A 96 63.82 62.36 27.36
C ARG A 96 63.43 63.84 27.26
N GLU A 97 63.07 64.32 26.07
CA GLU A 97 62.60 65.71 25.89
C GLU A 97 61.20 65.94 26.48
N ILE A 98 60.29 64.97 26.36
CA ILE A 98 58.96 65.01 26.98
C ILE A 98 59.07 64.98 28.51
N HIS A 99 59.93 64.11 29.06
CA HIS A 99 60.18 64.03 30.51
C HIS A 99 60.81 65.33 31.08
N GLY A 100 61.67 66.00 30.31
CA GLY A 100 62.22 67.32 30.64
C GLY A 100 61.22 68.49 30.52
N CYS A 101 60.13 68.31 29.78
CA CYS A 101 59.07 69.30 29.64
C CYS A 101 58.04 69.19 30.79
N VAL A 102 57.74 67.97 31.23
CA VAL A 102 56.83 67.67 32.35
C VAL A 102 57.42 68.10 33.69
N ASN A 103 58.71 67.86 33.95
CA ASN A 103 59.37 68.29 35.20
C ASN A 103 59.51 69.82 35.33
N ARG A 104 59.49 70.58 34.23
CA ARG A 104 59.56 72.06 34.27
C ARG A 104 58.22 72.76 34.53
N LYS A 105 57.09 72.03 34.49
CA LYS A 105 55.74 72.58 34.69
C LYS A 105 54.99 72.06 35.92
N GLY A 106 55.65 71.31 36.81
CA GLY A 106 55.14 71.04 38.16
C GLY A 106 53.89 70.14 38.25
N LEU A 107 53.74 69.16 37.34
CA LEU A 107 52.66 68.17 37.40
C LEU A 107 53.06 66.99 38.29
N THR A 108 52.24 66.64 39.29
CA THR A 108 52.51 65.54 40.24
C THR A 108 52.09 64.17 39.68
N TRP A 109 52.73 63.09 40.17
CA TRP A 109 52.45 61.70 39.79
C TRP A 109 50.98 61.28 40.01
N GLU A 110 50.29 61.82 41.02
CA GLU A 110 48.87 61.58 41.27
C GLU A 110 47.94 62.11 40.17
N THR A 111 48.35 63.18 39.48
CA THR A 111 47.55 63.80 38.39
C THR A 111 47.61 62.95 37.13
N LEU A 112 48.76 62.30 36.89
CA LEU A 112 48.91 61.31 35.82
C LEU A 112 48.06 60.07 36.11
N GLN A 113 48.05 59.57 37.35
CA GLN A 113 47.32 58.35 37.74
C GLN A 113 45.79 58.48 37.63
N ARG A 114 45.23 59.67 37.94
CA ARG A 114 43.81 59.99 37.72
C ARG A 114 43.45 60.10 36.24
N SER A 115 44.36 60.63 35.42
CA SER A 115 44.15 60.75 33.97
C SER A 115 44.16 59.38 33.29
N THR A 116 44.99 58.43 33.76
CA THR A 116 44.97 57.05 33.26
C THR A 116 43.68 56.32 33.64
N GLN A 117 43.15 56.50 34.86
CA GLN A 117 41.87 55.90 35.26
C GLN A 117 40.66 56.48 34.50
N ALA A 118 40.68 57.79 34.22
CA ALA A 118 39.67 58.42 33.37
C ALA A 118 39.75 57.95 31.90
N ALA A 119 40.97 57.74 31.37
CA ALA A 119 41.18 57.20 30.03
C ALA A 119 40.71 55.74 29.88
N THR A 120 40.87 54.91 30.92
CA THR A 120 40.36 53.52 30.92
C THR A 120 38.82 53.49 30.93
N ALA A 121 38.17 54.34 31.73
CA ALA A 121 36.71 54.46 31.75
C ALA A 121 36.14 55.05 30.43
N LEU A 122 36.88 55.96 29.78
CA LEU A 122 36.52 56.50 28.47
C LEU A 122 36.71 55.46 27.35
N TRP A 123 37.74 54.61 27.43
CA TRP A 123 38.00 53.52 26.49
C TRP A 123 36.93 52.43 26.56
N GLU A 124 36.45 52.07 27.77
CA GLU A 124 35.31 51.15 27.95
C GLU A 124 34.00 51.75 27.43
N ALA A 125 33.76 53.05 27.61
CA ALA A 125 32.59 53.74 27.05
C ALA A 125 32.64 53.88 25.52
N LEU A 126 33.82 54.06 24.93
CA LEU A 126 34.02 54.15 23.48
C LEU A 126 33.94 52.78 22.78
N GLN A 127 34.28 51.67 23.45
CA GLN A 127 34.08 50.30 22.93
C GLN A 127 32.59 49.97 22.73
N VAL A 128 31.73 50.39 23.66
CA VAL A 128 30.26 50.24 23.53
C VAL A 128 29.70 51.12 22.42
N ASN A 129 30.24 52.32 22.23
CA ASN A 129 29.83 53.25 21.16
C ASN A 129 30.33 52.80 19.76
N ALA A 130 31.52 52.20 19.67
CA ALA A 130 32.03 51.60 18.43
C ALA A 130 31.24 50.33 18.02
N CYS A 131 30.81 49.52 18.99
CA CYS A 131 29.92 48.37 18.75
C CYS A 131 28.53 48.81 18.27
N LEU A 132 27.95 49.84 18.91
CA LEU A 132 26.69 50.45 18.49
C LEU A 132 26.78 51.19 17.15
N GLN A 133 27.91 51.82 16.82
CA GLN A 133 28.14 52.46 15.51
C GLN A 133 28.31 51.41 14.39
N ALA A 134 28.98 50.29 14.67
CA ALA A 134 29.08 49.17 13.74
C ALA A 134 27.72 48.51 13.52
N GLU A 135 26.94 48.24 14.58
CA GLU A 135 25.56 47.73 14.46
C GLU A 135 24.64 48.75 13.76
N LEU A 136 24.76 50.05 14.02
CA LEU A 136 23.95 51.08 13.37
C LEU A 136 24.30 51.26 11.88
N GLU A 137 25.57 51.14 11.51
CA GLU A 137 26.03 51.22 10.11
C GLU A 137 25.71 49.93 9.34
N GLU A 138 25.81 48.76 9.98
CA GLU A 138 25.34 47.47 9.45
C GLU A 138 23.82 47.50 9.26
N THR A 139 23.06 47.98 10.25
CA THR A 139 21.60 48.17 10.16
C THR A 139 21.23 49.22 9.10
N ARG A 140 22.00 50.32 8.95
CA ARG A 140 21.78 51.31 7.88
C ARG A 140 22.04 50.74 6.50
N GLN A 141 23.13 49.98 6.32
CA GLN A 141 23.42 49.28 5.08
C GLN A 141 22.35 48.24 4.78
N GLU A 142 21.87 47.50 5.79
CA GLU A 142 20.73 46.59 5.66
C GLU A 142 19.45 47.32 5.26
N VAL A 143 19.12 48.46 5.88
CA VAL A 143 17.93 49.25 5.55
C VAL A 143 18.04 49.84 4.13
N GLU A 144 19.21 50.30 3.69
CA GLU A 144 19.45 50.79 2.33
C GLU A 144 19.34 49.65 1.30
N LEU A 145 19.84 48.45 1.64
CA LEU A 145 19.72 47.22 0.84
C LEU A 145 18.25 46.80 0.74
N HIS A 146 17.51 46.80 1.86
CA HIS A 146 16.09 46.52 1.92
C HIS A 146 15.28 47.57 1.16
N ARG A 147 15.66 48.85 1.16
CA ARG A 147 14.96 49.92 0.42
C ARG A 147 15.19 49.83 -1.10
N LYS A 148 16.38 49.38 -1.53
CA LYS A 148 16.66 49.02 -2.94
C LYS A 148 15.92 47.74 -3.33
N ALA A 149 15.89 46.73 -2.46
CA ALA A 149 15.11 45.51 -2.66
C ALA A 149 13.61 45.83 -2.74
N TYR A 150 13.08 46.70 -1.88
CA TYR A 150 11.68 47.11 -1.87
C TYR A 150 11.28 47.87 -3.12
N ARG A 151 12.14 48.75 -3.67
CA ARG A 151 11.89 49.39 -4.97
C ARG A 151 11.86 48.38 -6.12
N ARG A 152 12.78 47.40 -6.11
CA ARG A 152 12.82 46.31 -7.09
C ARG A 152 11.56 45.43 -6.98
N ILE A 153 11.20 45.03 -5.77
CA ILE A 153 9.98 44.28 -5.43
C ILE A 153 8.72 45.07 -5.82
N SER A 154 8.70 46.40 -5.66
CA SER A 154 7.56 47.25 -6.03
C SER A 154 7.38 47.38 -7.55
N ASP A 155 8.48 47.46 -8.31
CA ASP A 155 8.44 47.44 -9.77
C ASP A 155 8.11 46.05 -10.31
N ASP A 156 8.62 45.00 -9.68
CA ASP A 156 8.25 43.61 -9.94
C ASP A 156 6.78 43.34 -9.61
N LEU A 157 6.25 43.92 -8.51
CA LEU A 157 4.83 43.89 -8.14
C LEU A 157 3.95 44.62 -9.15
N ARG A 158 4.37 45.79 -9.65
CA ARG A 158 3.62 46.51 -10.70
C ARG A 158 3.65 45.78 -12.05
N SER A 159 4.77 45.14 -12.37
CA SER A 159 4.90 44.25 -13.52
C SER A 159 3.99 43.02 -13.35
N ALA A 160 4.07 42.35 -12.20
CA ALA A 160 3.25 41.19 -11.83
C ALA A 160 1.76 41.52 -11.78
N ALA A 161 1.35 42.69 -11.28
CA ALA A 161 -0.05 43.12 -11.25
C ALA A 161 -0.62 43.34 -12.65
N ARG A 162 0.16 43.88 -13.60
CA ARG A 162 -0.25 43.98 -15.02
C ARG A 162 -0.32 42.61 -15.69
N THR A 163 0.60 41.70 -15.34
CA THR A 163 0.59 40.31 -15.80
C THR A 163 -0.64 39.58 -15.27
N LEU A 164 -0.95 39.70 -13.98
CA LEU A 164 -2.14 39.12 -13.33
C LEU A 164 -3.44 39.68 -13.92
N SER A 165 -3.50 40.99 -14.19
CA SER A 165 -4.66 41.62 -14.84
C SER A 165 -4.87 41.09 -16.27
N SER A 166 -3.78 40.95 -17.04
CA SER A 166 -3.82 40.36 -18.39
C SER A 166 -4.19 38.88 -18.35
N MET A 167 -3.66 38.12 -17.38
CA MET A 167 -4.02 36.72 -17.13
C MET A 167 -5.50 36.56 -16.78
N GLY A 168 -6.08 37.44 -15.96
CA GLY A 168 -7.50 37.41 -15.60
C GLY A 168 -8.44 37.70 -16.79
N GLU A 169 -8.07 38.59 -17.71
CA GLU A 169 -8.80 38.77 -18.97
C GLU A 169 -8.65 37.56 -19.90
N ILE A 170 -7.45 36.97 -19.97
CA ILE A 170 -7.18 35.77 -20.78
C ILE A 170 -7.93 34.53 -20.25
N HIS A 171 -7.98 34.32 -18.93
CA HIS A 171 -8.79 33.26 -18.32
C HIS A 171 -10.27 33.39 -18.70
N ARG A 172 -10.85 34.59 -18.64
CA ARG A 172 -12.24 34.82 -19.04
C ARG A 172 -12.50 34.49 -20.52
N LEU A 173 -11.52 34.71 -21.41
CA LEU A 173 -11.65 34.35 -22.83
C LEU A 173 -11.82 32.84 -23.05
N PHE A 174 -11.10 32.00 -22.31
CA PHE A 174 -11.20 30.54 -22.44
C PHE A 174 -12.51 29.97 -21.89
N PHE A 175 -13.06 30.56 -20.83
CA PHE A 175 -14.35 30.12 -20.27
C PHE A 175 -15.51 30.25 -21.28
N HIS A 176 -15.51 31.32 -22.08
CA HIS A 176 -16.56 31.60 -23.07
C HIS A 176 -16.17 31.21 -24.50
N ALA A 177 -15.02 30.57 -24.71
CA ALA A 177 -14.56 30.16 -26.03
C ALA A 177 -15.47 29.08 -26.63
N LEU A 178 -15.90 29.31 -27.87
CA LEU A 178 -16.71 28.38 -28.66
C LEU A 178 -15.90 27.71 -29.77
N ASP A 179 -14.84 28.38 -30.26
CA ASP A 179 -13.98 27.91 -31.32
C ASP A 179 -12.53 28.44 -31.17
N GLU A 180 -11.58 27.71 -31.73
CA GLU A 180 -10.15 28.00 -31.66
C GLU A 180 -9.80 29.37 -32.27
N GLN A 181 -10.40 29.70 -33.42
CA GLN A 181 -10.03 30.87 -34.22
C GLN A 181 -10.43 32.18 -33.53
N SER A 182 -11.63 32.24 -32.96
CA SER A 182 -12.12 33.38 -32.17
C SER A 182 -11.28 33.59 -30.91
N THR A 183 -10.86 32.50 -30.27
CA THR A 183 -10.04 32.51 -29.05
C THR A 183 -8.67 33.13 -29.30
N LEU A 184 -7.97 32.65 -30.34
CA LEU A 184 -6.68 33.18 -30.77
C LEU A 184 -6.76 34.68 -31.11
N ARG A 185 -7.82 35.10 -31.82
CA ARG A 185 -8.03 36.51 -32.21
C ARG A 185 -8.25 37.42 -30.99
N ASN A 186 -9.07 36.97 -30.05
CA ASN A 186 -9.33 37.74 -28.82
C ASN A 186 -8.09 37.82 -27.94
N PHE A 187 -7.29 36.77 -27.88
CA PHE A 187 -5.99 36.77 -27.20
C PHE A 187 -5.05 37.84 -27.78
N CYS A 188 -4.89 37.91 -29.10
CA CYS A 188 -4.11 38.97 -29.73
C CYS A 188 -4.65 40.37 -29.40
N ARG A 189 -5.97 40.54 -29.29
CA ARG A 189 -6.61 41.83 -28.97
C ARG A 189 -6.26 42.29 -27.56
N VAL A 190 -6.16 41.38 -26.59
CA VAL A 190 -5.73 41.71 -25.21
C VAL A 190 -4.32 42.28 -25.20
N LEU A 191 -3.40 41.71 -25.98
CA LEU A 191 -2.00 42.16 -26.05
C LEU A 191 -1.80 43.54 -26.69
N VAL A 192 -2.78 44.03 -27.46
CA VAL A 192 -2.72 45.35 -28.12
C VAL A 192 -3.53 46.41 -27.36
N LYS A 193 -4.43 46.00 -26.46
CA LYS A 193 -5.32 46.88 -25.70
C LYS A 193 -4.52 47.90 -24.87
N GLY A 194 -5.00 49.15 -24.82
CA GLY A 194 -4.37 50.22 -24.03
C GLY A 194 -2.98 50.67 -24.50
N ASN A 195 -2.63 50.45 -25.79
CA ASN A 195 -1.29 50.71 -26.35
C ASN A 195 -0.15 49.90 -25.69
N ALA A 196 -0.46 48.72 -25.15
CA ALA A 196 0.57 47.84 -24.57
C ALA A 196 1.64 47.43 -25.61
N HIS A 197 1.19 47.05 -26.80
CA HIS A 197 1.97 46.76 -28.01
C HIS A 197 1.24 47.25 -29.26
N ARG A 198 1.95 47.45 -30.37
CA ARG A 198 1.36 48.01 -31.59
C ARG A 198 0.67 46.95 -32.46
N MET A 199 1.16 45.71 -32.40
CA MET A 199 0.57 44.58 -33.10
C MET A 199 0.92 43.27 -32.39
N ALA A 200 -0.01 42.32 -32.41
CA ALA A 200 0.23 40.93 -32.01
C ALA A 200 -0.46 39.97 -32.98
N TRP A 201 0.17 38.84 -33.27
CA TRP A 201 -0.41 37.77 -34.07
C TRP A 201 0.05 36.39 -33.61
N VAL A 202 -0.76 35.37 -33.88
CA VAL A 202 -0.41 33.97 -33.68
C VAL A 202 -0.38 33.28 -35.04
N GLY A 203 0.65 32.48 -35.29
CA GLY A 203 0.78 31.73 -36.54
C GLY A 203 1.27 30.30 -36.35
N LYS A 204 1.01 29.44 -37.34
CA LYS A 204 1.54 28.07 -37.41
C LYS A 204 2.97 28.10 -37.89
N ILE A 205 3.84 27.38 -37.18
CA ILE A 205 5.24 27.20 -37.54
C ILE A 205 5.32 26.08 -38.59
N LEU A 206 5.72 26.42 -39.80
CA LEU A 206 6.00 25.48 -40.89
C LEU A 206 7.52 25.42 -41.14
N GLU A 207 8.04 24.22 -41.34
CA GLU A 207 9.45 23.98 -41.61
C GLU A 207 9.67 23.74 -43.11
N ASN A 208 10.57 24.53 -43.72
CA ASN A 208 10.97 24.40 -45.12
C ASN A 208 12.50 24.22 -45.24
N ALA A 209 12.98 23.80 -46.40
CA ALA A 209 14.42 23.61 -46.68
C ALA A 209 15.26 24.88 -46.45
N ASP A 210 14.67 26.07 -46.63
CA ASP A 210 15.33 27.38 -46.51
C ASP A 210 15.15 28.06 -45.14
N GLY A 211 14.43 27.46 -44.18
CA GLY A 211 14.18 28.03 -42.84
C GLY A 211 12.77 27.80 -42.29
N ILE A 212 12.42 28.55 -41.24
CA ILE A 212 11.09 28.50 -40.60
C ILE A 212 10.18 29.57 -41.19
N ARG A 213 8.94 29.19 -41.54
CA ARG A 213 7.89 30.10 -41.97
C ARG A 213 6.75 30.11 -40.96
N ILE A 214 6.30 31.30 -40.55
CA ILE A 214 5.16 31.45 -39.63
C ILE A 214 3.94 31.91 -40.42
N GLU A 215 2.95 31.03 -40.58
CA GLU A 215 1.70 31.36 -41.28
C GLU A 215 0.66 31.92 -40.30
N PRO A 216 0.19 33.16 -40.48
CA PRO A 216 -0.70 33.81 -39.53
C PRO A 216 -2.08 33.11 -39.47
N VAL A 217 -2.52 32.77 -38.26
CA VAL A 217 -3.83 32.18 -37.96
C VAL A 217 -4.81 33.23 -37.43
N ALA A 218 -4.30 34.13 -36.58
CA ALA A 218 -5.08 35.24 -36.01
C ALA A 218 -4.18 36.43 -35.68
N HIS A 219 -4.72 37.64 -35.70
CA HIS A 219 -3.97 38.87 -35.39
C HIS A 219 -4.87 39.96 -34.80
N ALA A 220 -4.24 40.95 -34.16
CA ALA A 220 -4.86 42.20 -33.73
C ALA A 220 -3.85 43.35 -33.76
N GLY A 221 -4.35 44.59 -33.86
CA GLY A 221 -3.53 45.79 -33.98
C GLY A 221 -3.31 46.22 -35.43
N ASP A 222 -2.23 46.95 -35.67
CA ASP A 222 -2.01 47.73 -36.89
C ASP A 222 -1.57 46.89 -38.12
N GLU A 223 -2.34 45.88 -38.53
CA GLU A 223 -1.91 44.89 -39.56
C GLU A 223 -1.62 45.49 -40.94
N ARG A 224 -2.48 46.37 -41.50
CA ARG A 224 -2.31 47.09 -42.79
C ARG A 224 -1.52 46.33 -43.89
N GLY A 225 -1.85 45.06 -44.14
CA GLY A 225 -1.23 44.21 -45.16
C GLY A 225 0.20 43.73 -44.85
N PHE A 226 0.71 43.94 -43.64
CA PHE A 226 2.01 43.48 -43.15
C PHE A 226 2.15 41.95 -43.18
N LEU A 227 1.05 41.23 -42.92
CA LEU A 227 1.04 39.77 -42.92
C LEU A 227 0.86 39.16 -44.32
N LYS A 228 0.57 39.99 -45.35
CA LYS A 228 0.47 39.57 -46.76
C LYS A 228 1.80 39.56 -47.49
N SER A 229 2.73 40.44 -47.11
CA SER A 229 4.14 40.29 -47.49
C SER A 229 4.68 39.02 -46.83
N ALA A 230 5.15 38.06 -47.61
CA ALA A 230 5.76 36.84 -47.09
C ALA A 230 6.77 37.23 -46.00
N PHE A 231 6.60 36.68 -44.80
CA PHE A 231 7.51 36.84 -43.66
C PHE A 231 8.55 35.72 -43.79
N PRO A 232 9.75 35.92 -44.39
CA PRO A 232 10.75 34.86 -44.53
C PRO A 232 11.80 35.06 -43.41
N GLY A 233 12.22 34.04 -42.68
CA GLY A 233 12.95 32.90 -43.22
C GLY A 233 14.41 32.84 -42.72
N GLU A 234 14.91 33.85 -41.99
CA GLU A 234 16.23 33.81 -41.31
C GLU A 234 16.14 33.97 -39.79
N ILE A 235 15.01 33.58 -39.19
CA ILE A 235 14.98 33.50 -37.72
C ILE A 235 15.83 32.30 -37.32
N ARG A 236 16.86 32.49 -36.47
CA ARG A 236 17.80 31.43 -36.07
C ARG A 236 17.05 30.12 -35.75
N ARG A 237 17.23 29.13 -36.63
CA ARG A 237 16.46 27.89 -36.72
C ARG A 237 16.48 27.08 -35.43
N GLU A 238 17.62 27.05 -34.76
CA GLU A 238 17.87 26.24 -33.56
C GLU A 238 17.01 26.71 -32.36
N GLY A 239 17.10 27.98 -31.99
CA GLY A 239 16.41 28.48 -30.78
C GLY A 239 14.89 28.41 -30.83
N ILE A 240 14.25 28.68 -31.98
CA ILE A 240 12.78 28.65 -32.07
C ILE A 240 12.23 27.22 -32.14
N LEU A 241 12.94 26.29 -32.80
CA LEU A 241 12.53 24.88 -32.82
C LEU A 241 12.76 24.19 -31.47
N GLU A 242 13.73 24.68 -30.68
CA GLU A 242 14.00 24.25 -29.29
C GLU A 242 13.05 24.90 -28.27
N GLY A 243 12.18 25.81 -28.69
CA GLY A 243 11.17 26.43 -27.81
C GLY A 243 11.65 27.68 -27.06
N HIS A 244 12.78 28.27 -27.46
CA HIS A 244 13.31 29.48 -26.84
C HIS A 244 12.70 30.76 -27.45
N PRO A 245 12.28 31.74 -26.62
CA PRO A 245 11.85 33.06 -27.09
C PRO A 245 12.97 33.79 -27.83
N TRP A 246 12.62 34.47 -28.91
CA TRP A 246 13.54 35.28 -29.70
C TRP A 246 13.02 36.72 -29.83
N ALA A 247 13.91 37.70 -29.80
CA ALA A 247 13.55 39.09 -29.98
C ALA A 247 14.61 39.89 -30.72
N LEU A 248 14.15 40.80 -31.56
CA LEU A 248 14.93 41.81 -32.24
C LEU A 248 14.64 43.17 -31.60
N GLN A 249 15.62 43.70 -30.87
CA GLN A 249 15.48 44.93 -30.09
C GLN A 249 15.45 46.20 -30.97
N ASP A 250 16.09 46.14 -32.13
CA ASP A 250 16.08 47.22 -33.11
C ASP A 250 16.11 46.64 -34.53
N ILE A 251 14.97 46.72 -35.21
CA ILE A 251 14.78 46.25 -36.60
C ILE A 251 15.73 46.99 -37.58
N ARG A 252 16.32 48.12 -37.19
CA ARG A 252 17.27 48.87 -38.04
C ARG A 252 18.66 48.24 -38.09
N LYS A 253 19.03 47.48 -37.05
CA LYS A 253 20.34 46.83 -36.93
C LYS A 253 20.47 45.58 -37.79
N GLU A 254 19.37 45.06 -38.34
CA GLU A 254 19.46 44.04 -39.38
C GLU A 254 19.88 44.63 -40.71
N GLU A 255 20.94 44.05 -41.29
CA GLU A 255 21.38 44.31 -42.65
C GLU A 255 20.20 44.06 -43.61
N ASN A 256 20.13 44.87 -44.68
CA ASN A 256 19.04 45.02 -45.65
C ASN A 256 18.66 43.75 -46.48
N ARG A 257 18.83 42.53 -45.95
CA ARG A 257 18.69 41.27 -46.70
C ARG A 257 17.25 40.75 -46.79
N SER A 258 16.33 41.20 -45.92
CA SER A 258 14.96 40.65 -45.83
C SER A 258 13.85 41.64 -46.22
N SER A 259 12.94 41.22 -47.09
CA SER A 259 11.83 42.05 -47.63
C SER A 259 10.84 42.55 -46.56
N TRP A 260 10.68 41.82 -45.46
CA TRP A 260 9.76 42.17 -44.36
C TRP A 260 10.27 43.35 -43.50
N VAL A 261 11.60 43.54 -43.38
CA VAL A 261 12.21 44.61 -42.57
C VAL A 261 11.87 45.99 -43.14
N SER A 262 11.91 46.12 -44.48
CA SER A 262 11.50 47.35 -45.17
C SER A 262 10.02 47.66 -44.93
N GLU A 263 9.18 46.63 -44.97
CA GLU A 263 7.73 46.76 -44.82
C GLU A 263 7.30 47.04 -43.37
N ALA A 264 8.03 46.48 -42.39
CA ALA A 264 7.91 46.78 -40.96
C ALA A 264 8.31 48.23 -40.65
N ARG A 265 9.41 48.72 -41.23
CA ARG A 265 9.91 50.09 -41.04
C ARG A 265 8.93 51.13 -41.59
N LYS A 266 8.36 50.91 -42.78
CA LYS A 266 7.33 51.80 -43.38
C LYS A 266 6.09 51.96 -42.47
N ARG A 267 5.77 50.94 -41.67
CA ARG A 267 4.62 50.93 -40.74
C ARG A 267 4.94 51.41 -39.33
N GLY A 268 6.20 51.79 -39.08
CA GLY A 268 6.62 52.36 -37.80
C GLY A 268 6.89 51.33 -36.70
N TYR A 269 7.10 50.05 -37.03
CA TYR A 269 7.64 49.08 -36.06
C TYR A 269 9.15 49.30 -35.89
N ARG A 270 9.62 49.10 -34.67
CA ARG A 270 11.04 49.27 -34.27
C ARG A 270 11.60 48.04 -33.56
N SER A 271 10.77 47.22 -32.94
CA SER A 271 11.18 45.95 -32.32
C SER A 271 10.13 44.86 -32.56
N VAL A 272 10.57 43.59 -32.56
CA VAL A 272 9.70 42.41 -32.71
C VAL A 272 10.16 41.27 -31.80
N ALA A 273 9.22 40.52 -31.23
CA ALA A 273 9.47 39.30 -30.48
C ALA A 273 8.64 38.13 -31.04
N VAL A 274 9.22 36.93 -31.01
CA VAL A 274 8.61 35.67 -31.42
C VAL A 274 8.78 34.67 -30.30
N ILE A 275 7.66 34.12 -29.83
CA ILE A 275 7.59 33.17 -28.73
C ILE A 275 6.97 31.88 -29.26
N PRO A 276 7.72 30.78 -29.36
CA PRO A 276 7.17 29.49 -29.75
C PRO A 276 6.26 28.94 -28.64
N LEU A 277 5.17 28.30 -29.02
CA LEU A 277 4.28 27.58 -28.13
C LEU A 277 3.76 26.28 -28.77
N PRO A 278 3.47 25.23 -27.98
CA PRO A 278 2.82 24.04 -28.50
C PRO A 278 1.40 24.37 -29.01
N GLY A 279 1.04 23.81 -30.16
CA GLY A 279 -0.33 23.82 -30.65
C GLY A 279 -1.23 22.83 -29.90
N PRO A 280 -2.53 22.81 -30.22
CA PRO A 280 -3.52 21.93 -29.59
C PRO A 280 -3.24 20.44 -29.90
N GLU A 281 -2.98 20.11 -31.17
CA GLU A 281 -2.65 18.75 -31.59
C GLU A 281 -1.24 18.31 -31.17
N LYS A 282 -1.09 17.01 -30.89
CA LYS A 282 0.18 16.34 -30.57
C LYS A 282 1.10 16.42 -31.81
N ASN A 283 2.01 17.40 -31.82
CA ASN A 283 3.00 17.79 -32.85
C ASN A 283 2.72 19.10 -33.60
N SER A 284 1.61 19.78 -33.34
CA SER A 284 1.40 21.14 -33.88
C SER A 284 2.27 22.15 -33.13
N ARG A 285 2.88 23.10 -33.86
CA ARG A 285 3.70 24.18 -33.29
C ARG A 285 3.16 25.53 -33.74
N LEU A 286 2.90 26.40 -32.77
CA LEU A 286 2.44 27.77 -32.99
C LEU A 286 3.50 28.76 -32.51
N ALA A 287 3.43 29.99 -32.99
CA ALA A 287 4.26 31.10 -32.53
C ALA A 287 3.37 32.30 -32.21
N LEU A 288 3.56 32.89 -31.04
CA LEU A 288 3.05 34.20 -30.67
C LEU A 288 4.08 35.24 -31.07
N CYS A 289 3.68 36.19 -31.90
CA CYS A 289 4.54 37.25 -32.41
C CYS A 289 3.99 38.62 -32.00
N VAL A 290 4.87 39.49 -31.52
CA VAL A 290 4.51 40.81 -30.99
C VAL A 290 5.45 41.87 -31.58
N ALA A 291 4.89 42.96 -32.12
CA ALA A 291 5.65 44.09 -32.65
C ALA A 291 5.30 45.41 -31.95
N ASP A 292 6.31 46.25 -31.72
CA ASP A 292 6.18 47.54 -31.04
C ASP A 292 6.85 48.66 -31.84
N ALA A 293 6.43 49.91 -31.60
CA ALA A 293 6.99 51.10 -32.24
C ALA A 293 8.23 51.66 -31.50
N ARG A 294 8.54 51.12 -30.31
CA ARG A 294 9.71 51.51 -29.50
C ARG A 294 10.88 50.56 -29.71
N GLU A 295 12.08 51.10 -29.60
CA GLU A 295 13.35 50.35 -29.59
C GLU A 295 13.56 49.72 -28.21
N GLU A 296 14.33 48.63 -28.16
CA GLU A 296 14.68 47.91 -26.93
C GLU A 296 13.45 47.49 -26.10
N ARG A 297 12.41 47.10 -26.84
CA ARG A 297 11.10 46.60 -26.41
C ARG A 297 11.19 45.55 -25.30
N PHE A 298 11.97 44.53 -25.59
CA PHE A 298 11.76 43.18 -25.09
C PHE A 298 12.91 42.76 -24.17
N SER A 299 12.99 43.35 -22.97
CA SER A 299 13.91 42.88 -21.93
C SER A 299 13.67 41.40 -21.58
N ALA A 300 14.64 40.75 -20.94
CA ALA A 300 14.53 39.34 -20.52
C ALA A 300 13.22 39.08 -19.74
N ASP A 301 12.88 39.95 -18.78
CA ASP A 301 11.66 39.82 -17.97
C ASP A 301 10.38 39.96 -18.80
N ARG A 302 10.39 40.82 -19.84
CA ARG A 302 9.24 40.98 -20.74
C ARG A 302 9.08 39.79 -21.68
N LEU A 303 10.18 39.18 -22.12
CA LEU A 303 10.13 37.95 -22.90
C LEU A 303 9.65 36.78 -22.06
N ALA A 304 10.10 36.67 -20.81
CA ALA A 304 9.60 35.69 -19.86
C ALA A 304 8.08 35.85 -19.64
N MET A 305 7.62 37.09 -19.43
CA MET A 305 6.19 37.39 -19.30
C MET A 305 5.38 36.98 -20.54
N LEU A 306 5.83 37.32 -21.75
CA LEU A 306 5.14 36.92 -22.98
C LEU A 306 5.20 35.40 -23.22
N ALA A 307 6.28 34.75 -22.79
CA ALA A 307 6.40 33.29 -22.81
C ALA A 307 5.39 32.61 -21.88
N ASP A 308 5.17 33.16 -20.69
CA ASP A 308 4.17 32.62 -19.76
C ASP A 308 2.74 32.84 -20.27
N LEU A 309 2.46 34.00 -20.90
CA LEU A 309 1.18 34.21 -21.59
C LEU A 309 0.98 33.25 -22.76
N ALA A 310 2.03 32.96 -23.53
CA ALA A 310 1.98 31.98 -24.63
C ALA A 310 1.76 30.55 -24.11
N LYS A 311 2.34 30.18 -22.97
CA LYS A 311 2.06 28.89 -22.29
C LYS A 311 0.60 28.79 -21.86
N LEU A 312 0.04 29.84 -21.26
CA LEU A 312 -1.39 29.88 -20.89
C LEU A 312 -2.29 29.73 -22.12
N LEU A 313 -1.94 30.38 -23.24
CA LEU A 313 -2.64 30.20 -24.50
C LEU A 313 -2.63 28.74 -24.95
N SER A 314 -1.45 28.10 -24.93
CA SER A 314 -1.29 26.68 -25.30
C SER A 314 -2.10 25.74 -24.40
N VAL A 315 -2.15 25.99 -23.09
CA VAL A 315 -2.97 25.22 -22.15
C VAL A 315 -4.46 25.41 -22.43
N GLY A 316 -4.91 26.66 -22.60
CA GLY A 316 -6.32 26.96 -22.85
C GLY A 316 -6.84 26.40 -24.17
N LEU A 317 -6.01 26.37 -25.23
CA LEU A 317 -6.37 25.75 -26.51
C LEU A 317 -6.52 24.23 -26.40
N ARG A 318 -5.64 23.55 -25.64
CA ARG A 318 -5.76 22.10 -25.38
C ARG A 318 -7.03 21.77 -24.61
N LEU A 319 -7.36 22.54 -23.57
CA LEU A 319 -8.61 22.36 -22.80
C LEU A 319 -9.86 22.58 -23.66
N LEU A 320 -9.83 23.53 -24.61
CA LEU A 320 -10.93 23.76 -25.53
C LEU A 320 -11.14 22.58 -26.49
N GLU A 321 -10.06 22.02 -27.03
CA GLU A 321 -10.11 20.83 -27.89
C GLU A 321 -10.64 19.60 -27.11
N GLU A 322 -10.18 19.41 -25.87
CA GLU A 322 -10.67 18.35 -24.98
C GLU A 322 -12.17 18.51 -24.69
N LYS A 323 -12.64 19.75 -24.47
CA LYS A 323 -14.08 20.05 -24.29
C LYS A 323 -14.91 19.73 -25.55
N ILE A 324 -14.39 20.01 -26.74
CA ILE A 324 -15.05 19.68 -28.01
C ILE A 324 -15.11 18.16 -28.20
N ARG A 325 -14.00 17.46 -27.94
CA ARG A 325 -13.91 16.00 -28.01
C ARG A 325 -14.86 15.32 -27.02
N ARG A 326 -14.92 15.80 -25.77
CA ARG A 326 -15.84 15.30 -24.73
C ARG A 326 -17.31 15.36 -25.16
N LYS A 327 -17.72 16.43 -25.85
CA LYS A 327 -19.08 16.53 -26.44
C LYS A 327 -19.33 15.53 -27.57
N ALA A 328 -18.31 15.21 -28.38
CA ALA A 328 -18.43 14.20 -29.43
C ALA A 328 -18.53 12.78 -28.87
N ASP A 329 -17.73 12.48 -27.84
CA ASP A 329 -17.72 11.20 -27.12
C ASP A 329 -19.07 10.93 -26.42
N GLU A 330 -19.66 11.97 -25.81
CA GLU A 330 -21.00 11.90 -25.20
C GLU A 330 -22.08 11.52 -26.23
N GLY A 331 -21.99 12.06 -27.45
CA GLY A 331 -22.89 11.71 -28.56
C GLY A 331 -22.73 10.27 -29.07
N ALA A 332 -21.52 9.70 -29.02
CA ALA A 332 -21.27 8.30 -29.36
C ALA A 332 -21.80 7.34 -28.27
N LEU A 333 -21.61 7.69 -26.99
CA LEU A 333 -22.12 6.92 -25.85
C LEU A 333 -23.65 6.78 -25.87
N ILE A 334 -24.38 7.85 -26.23
CA ILE A 334 -25.84 7.84 -26.37
C ILE A 334 -26.29 6.84 -27.45
N ARG A 335 -25.58 6.76 -28.58
CA ARG A 335 -25.90 5.80 -29.66
C ARG A 335 -25.65 4.36 -29.23
N MET A 336 -24.53 4.10 -28.56
CA MET A 336 -24.19 2.78 -28.03
C MET A 336 -25.21 2.30 -27.00
N LYS A 337 -25.60 3.17 -26.06
CA LYS A 337 -26.63 2.90 -25.04
C LYS A 337 -27.97 2.51 -25.69
N ARG A 338 -28.38 3.21 -26.75
CA ARG A 338 -29.66 2.93 -27.43
C ARG A 338 -29.67 1.57 -28.14
N ALA A 339 -28.55 1.16 -28.73
CA ALA A 339 -28.43 -0.13 -29.40
C ALA A 339 -28.57 -1.31 -28.42
N VAL A 340 -27.96 -1.20 -27.23
CA VAL A 340 -28.05 -2.22 -26.17
C VAL A 340 -29.48 -2.31 -25.62
N GLU A 341 -30.18 -1.18 -25.45
CA GLU A 341 -31.56 -1.18 -24.95
C GLU A 341 -32.59 -1.81 -25.91
N THR A 342 -32.35 -1.73 -27.21
CA THR A 342 -33.27 -2.29 -28.22
C THR A 342 -32.99 -3.75 -28.58
N SER A 343 -31.97 -4.39 -27.99
CA SER A 343 -31.64 -5.78 -28.30
C SER A 343 -32.70 -6.77 -27.82
N VAL A 344 -32.83 -7.90 -28.52
CA VAL A 344 -33.70 -9.02 -28.12
C VAL A 344 -33.07 -9.84 -27.00
N SER A 345 -31.74 -9.91 -26.96
CA SER A 345 -30.98 -10.55 -25.89
C SER A 345 -30.97 -9.67 -24.64
N GLY A 346 -31.09 -10.30 -23.48
CA GLY A 346 -30.87 -9.63 -22.20
C GLY A 346 -29.39 -9.32 -22.01
N PHE A 347 -29.07 -8.08 -21.64
CA PHE A 347 -27.73 -7.64 -21.29
C PHE A 347 -27.68 -7.20 -19.83
N VAL A 348 -26.70 -7.71 -19.09
CA VAL A 348 -26.44 -7.38 -17.69
C VAL A 348 -24.95 -7.10 -17.50
N ILE A 349 -24.62 -6.02 -16.79
CA ILE A 349 -23.25 -5.79 -16.30
C ILE A 349 -23.33 -5.81 -14.78
N PHE A 350 -22.43 -6.55 -14.14
CA PHE A 350 -22.36 -6.62 -12.68
C PHE A 350 -20.92 -6.66 -12.18
N SER A 351 -20.73 -6.24 -10.95
CA SER A 351 -19.51 -6.42 -10.17
C SER A 351 -19.74 -7.49 -9.09
N LEU A 352 -18.67 -8.14 -8.66
CA LEU A 352 -18.72 -9.10 -7.55
C LEU A 352 -19.10 -8.44 -6.23
N GLU A 353 -18.72 -7.18 -6.03
CA GLU A 353 -18.96 -6.45 -4.79
C GLU A 353 -20.28 -5.66 -4.83
N GLU A 354 -20.49 -4.91 -5.90
CA GLU A 354 -21.61 -3.96 -6.01
C GLU A 354 -22.87 -4.57 -6.62
N GLY A 355 -22.83 -5.85 -7.02
CA GLY A 355 -23.94 -6.51 -7.69
C GLY A 355 -24.20 -5.96 -9.09
N ILE A 356 -25.45 -6.05 -9.56
CA ILE A 356 -25.84 -5.64 -10.92
C ILE A 356 -25.75 -4.13 -11.06
N GLN A 357 -24.90 -3.67 -11.96
CA GLN A 357 -24.65 -2.25 -12.23
C GLN A 357 -25.48 -1.74 -13.43
N TYR A 358 -25.82 -2.64 -14.36
CA TYR A 358 -26.62 -2.30 -15.53
C TYR A 358 -27.47 -3.50 -15.98
N VAL A 359 -28.69 -3.21 -16.43
CA VAL A 359 -29.60 -4.19 -17.01
C VAL A 359 -30.42 -3.52 -18.11
N ASN A 360 -30.48 -4.13 -19.29
CA ASN A 360 -31.30 -3.61 -20.38
C ASN A 360 -32.77 -4.08 -20.28
N GLY A 361 -33.66 -3.44 -21.05
CA GLY A 361 -35.09 -3.77 -21.04
C GLY A 361 -35.42 -5.22 -21.38
N ALA A 362 -34.62 -5.89 -22.23
CA ALA A 362 -34.83 -7.30 -22.57
C ALA A 362 -34.50 -8.25 -21.41
N ALA A 363 -33.41 -8.00 -20.68
CA ALA A 363 -33.05 -8.78 -19.50
C ALA A 363 -34.14 -8.68 -18.42
N LEU A 364 -34.72 -7.50 -18.20
CA LEU A 364 -35.84 -7.31 -17.27
C LEU A 364 -37.06 -8.14 -17.66
N ARG A 365 -37.46 -8.11 -18.94
CA ARG A 365 -38.61 -8.91 -19.42
C ARG A 365 -38.37 -10.41 -19.28
N LEU A 366 -37.17 -10.88 -19.63
CA LEU A 366 -36.79 -12.29 -19.50
C LEU A 366 -36.77 -12.72 -18.03
N ALA A 367 -36.22 -11.90 -17.14
CA ALA A 367 -36.21 -12.14 -15.70
C ALA A 367 -37.55 -11.85 -14.98
N GLY A 368 -38.55 -11.27 -15.66
CA GLY A 368 -39.88 -10.99 -15.09
C GLY A 368 -39.95 -9.75 -14.20
N TYR A 369 -38.99 -8.82 -14.31
CA TYR A 369 -38.98 -7.55 -13.61
C TYR A 369 -39.54 -6.43 -14.48
N SER A 370 -40.25 -5.46 -13.87
CA SER A 370 -40.88 -4.36 -14.60
C SER A 370 -40.03 -3.09 -14.63
N CYS A 371 -39.10 -2.92 -13.69
CA CYS A 371 -38.19 -1.78 -13.68
C CYS A 371 -36.75 -2.15 -13.25
N PRO A 372 -35.71 -1.43 -13.75
CA PRO A 372 -34.32 -1.67 -13.39
C PRO A 372 -34.03 -1.49 -11.89
N ALA A 373 -34.71 -0.55 -11.22
CA ALA A 373 -34.46 -0.22 -9.82
C ALA A 373 -34.69 -1.39 -8.85
N GLU A 374 -35.44 -2.42 -9.25
CA GLU A 374 -35.66 -3.64 -8.46
C GLU A 374 -34.47 -4.62 -8.51
N VAL A 375 -33.57 -4.43 -9.49
CA VAL A 375 -32.52 -5.40 -9.86
C VAL A 375 -31.12 -4.81 -9.66
N ILE A 376 -30.96 -3.51 -9.92
CA ILE A 376 -29.69 -2.79 -9.75
C ILE A 376 -29.23 -2.85 -8.28
N GLY A 377 -27.95 -3.11 -8.06
CA GLY A 377 -27.31 -3.25 -6.75
C GLY A 377 -27.47 -4.63 -6.09
N ARG A 378 -28.33 -5.49 -6.64
CA ARG A 378 -28.47 -6.85 -6.12
C ARG A 378 -27.39 -7.77 -6.69
N PRO A 379 -26.87 -8.74 -5.92
CA PRO A 379 -25.88 -9.69 -6.42
C PRO A 379 -26.40 -10.45 -7.64
N TYR A 380 -25.61 -10.55 -8.72
CA TYR A 380 -26.05 -11.25 -9.95
C TYR A 380 -26.39 -12.73 -9.71
N ARG A 381 -25.75 -13.35 -8.71
CA ARG A 381 -26.08 -14.71 -8.23
C ARG A 381 -27.53 -14.89 -7.77
N ASP A 382 -28.24 -13.82 -7.42
CA ASP A 382 -29.66 -13.89 -7.05
C ASP A 382 -30.57 -14.13 -8.27
N PHE A 383 -30.05 -13.90 -9.48
CA PHE A 383 -30.81 -13.95 -10.74
C PHE A 383 -30.37 -15.10 -11.63
N VAL A 384 -29.38 -15.87 -11.19
CA VAL A 384 -28.69 -16.87 -12.01
C VAL A 384 -28.39 -18.06 -11.12
N ALA A 385 -28.91 -19.23 -11.49
CA ALA A 385 -28.83 -20.42 -10.65
C ALA A 385 -27.44 -21.06 -10.73
N THR A 386 -26.65 -20.96 -9.67
CA THR A 386 -25.30 -21.54 -9.64
C THR A 386 -25.34 -23.06 -9.88
N ASN A 387 -24.69 -23.53 -10.94
CA ASN A 387 -24.49 -24.94 -11.26
C ASN A 387 -22.99 -25.33 -11.19
N GLU A 388 -22.68 -26.60 -11.44
CA GLU A 388 -21.33 -27.17 -11.45
C GLU A 388 -20.36 -26.51 -12.45
N LYS A 389 -20.89 -25.85 -13.49
CA LYS A 389 -20.10 -25.12 -14.48
C LYS A 389 -19.71 -23.74 -13.96
N THR A 390 -20.39 -23.21 -12.94
CA THR A 390 -20.18 -21.85 -12.41
C THR A 390 -18.73 -21.58 -12.02
N PRO A 391 -18.00 -22.45 -11.27
CA PRO A 391 -16.61 -22.20 -10.94
C PRO A 391 -15.70 -22.13 -12.18
N LEU A 392 -15.91 -23.00 -13.17
CA LEU A 392 -15.18 -23.00 -14.43
C LEU A 392 -15.50 -21.76 -15.28
N ILE A 393 -16.76 -21.32 -15.28
CA ILE A 393 -17.18 -20.07 -15.93
C ILE A 393 -16.46 -18.90 -15.29
N LEU A 394 -16.45 -18.81 -13.96
CA LEU A 394 -15.76 -17.77 -13.21
C LEU A 394 -14.25 -17.83 -13.50
N GLU A 395 -13.61 -19.00 -13.44
CA GLU A 395 -12.19 -19.16 -13.76
C GLU A 395 -11.86 -18.76 -15.21
N THR A 396 -12.68 -19.18 -16.17
CA THR A 396 -12.49 -18.84 -17.60
C THR A 396 -12.64 -17.34 -17.82
N VAL A 397 -13.68 -16.73 -17.26
CA VAL A 397 -14.02 -15.32 -17.46
C VAL A 397 -13.02 -14.42 -16.74
N PHE A 398 -12.73 -14.68 -15.46
CA PHE A 398 -11.77 -13.90 -14.69
C PHE A 398 -10.31 -14.18 -15.10
N GLY A 399 -10.01 -15.39 -15.60
CA GLY A 399 -8.74 -15.73 -16.26
C GLY A 399 -8.54 -15.07 -17.63
N GLY A 400 -9.61 -14.58 -18.27
CA GLY A 400 -9.55 -13.71 -19.44
C GLY A 400 -10.09 -14.26 -20.75
N GLY A 401 -10.70 -15.43 -20.69
CA GLY A 401 -11.48 -15.97 -21.78
C GLY A 401 -12.91 -15.43 -21.80
N ASN A 402 -13.61 -15.73 -22.90
CA ASN A 402 -15.05 -15.54 -23.02
C ASN A 402 -15.71 -16.91 -22.91
N TRP A 403 -16.77 -17.01 -22.12
CA TRP A 403 -17.55 -18.23 -22.00
C TRP A 403 -18.88 -18.10 -22.73
N THR A 404 -19.32 -19.19 -23.36
CA THR A 404 -20.67 -19.30 -23.95
C THR A 404 -21.27 -20.65 -23.61
N GLY A 405 -22.54 -20.68 -23.21
CA GLY A 405 -23.22 -21.93 -22.91
C GLY A 405 -24.60 -21.72 -22.29
N GLU A 406 -25.27 -22.83 -22.04
CA GLU A 406 -26.61 -22.82 -21.44
C GLU A 406 -26.54 -22.61 -19.93
N PHE A 407 -27.47 -21.82 -19.43
CA PHE A 407 -27.55 -21.46 -18.02
C PHE A 407 -29.00 -21.14 -17.61
N ASP A 408 -29.31 -21.29 -16.32
CA ASP A 408 -30.65 -21.02 -15.79
C ASP A 408 -30.76 -19.62 -15.17
N LEU A 409 -31.68 -18.82 -15.72
CA LEU A 409 -32.06 -17.50 -15.22
C LEU A 409 -33.19 -17.64 -14.19
N ILE A 410 -32.99 -17.10 -13.00
CA ILE A 410 -34.00 -17.04 -11.93
C ILE A 410 -34.90 -15.82 -12.16
N ARG A 411 -36.20 -16.06 -12.31
CA ARG A 411 -37.19 -15.01 -12.53
C ARG A 411 -37.72 -14.44 -11.22
N LYS A 412 -38.34 -13.26 -11.26
CA LYS A 412 -38.95 -12.58 -10.10
C LYS A 412 -39.97 -13.44 -9.35
N ASP A 413 -40.74 -14.25 -10.06
CA ASP A 413 -41.72 -15.18 -9.50
C ASP A 413 -41.09 -16.47 -8.93
N GLY A 414 -39.75 -16.57 -8.95
CA GLY A 414 -38.98 -17.72 -8.50
C GLY A 414 -38.86 -18.85 -9.52
N THR A 415 -39.50 -18.73 -10.69
CA THR A 415 -39.37 -19.76 -11.74
C THR A 415 -38.01 -19.68 -12.43
N LEU A 416 -37.49 -20.81 -12.89
CA LEU A 416 -36.26 -20.87 -13.69
C LEU A 416 -36.59 -20.75 -15.18
N ARG A 417 -35.73 -20.09 -15.93
CA ARG A 417 -35.80 -20.01 -17.39
C ARG A 417 -34.46 -20.36 -18.00
N GLU A 418 -34.49 -21.35 -18.89
CA GLU A 418 -33.29 -21.78 -19.61
C GLU A 418 -32.91 -20.74 -20.67
N VAL A 419 -31.69 -20.25 -20.58
CA VAL A 419 -31.14 -19.25 -21.50
C VAL A 419 -29.78 -19.69 -22.03
N PHE A 420 -29.49 -19.40 -23.29
CA PHE A 420 -28.14 -19.48 -23.82
C PHE A 420 -27.42 -18.16 -23.54
N SER A 421 -26.31 -18.23 -22.80
CA SER A 421 -25.59 -17.07 -22.28
C SER A 421 -24.18 -16.96 -22.84
N SER A 422 -23.72 -15.74 -23.04
CA SER A 422 -22.31 -15.39 -23.27
C SER A 422 -21.85 -14.46 -22.16
N VAL A 423 -20.74 -14.82 -21.50
CA VAL A 423 -20.18 -14.15 -20.33
C VAL A 423 -18.75 -13.74 -20.63
N SER A 424 -18.44 -12.46 -20.39
CA SER A 424 -17.14 -11.87 -20.67
C SER A 424 -16.73 -10.92 -19.55
N ALA A 425 -15.45 -10.97 -19.14
CA ALA A 425 -14.90 -10.03 -18.18
C ALA A 425 -14.66 -8.67 -18.85
N ILE A 426 -15.08 -7.59 -18.19
CA ILE A 426 -14.72 -6.22 -18.55
C ILE A 426 -13.46 -5.85 -17.77
N ARG A 427 -12.39 -5.55 -18.50
CA ARG A 427 -11.09 -5.15 -17.96
C ARG A 427 -10.79 -3.71 -18.36
N PRO A 428 -10.72 -2.76 -17.41
CA PRO A 428 -10.07 -1.47 -17.66
C PRO A 428 -8.60 -1.70 -18.01
N GLU A 429 -8.01 -0.89 -18.89
CA GLU A 429 -6.61 -1.02 -19.31
C GLU A 429 -5.67 -1.10 -18.09
N GLY A 430 -5.03 -2.27 -17.91
CA GLY A 430 -4.01 -2.49 -16.87
C GLY A 430 -4.50 -2.96 -15.50
N GLU A 431 -5.80 -3.19 -15.30
CA GLU A 431 -6.37 -3.64 -14.01
C GLU A 431 -6.97 -5.06 -14.08
N GLU A 432 -7.08 -5.71 -12.92
CA GLU A 432 -7.83 -6.97 -12.77
C GLU A 432 -9.32 -6.78 -13.13
N ALA A 433 -9.94 -7.82 -13.66
CA ALA A 433 -11.34 -7.79 -14.11
C ALA A 433 -12.29 -7.51 -12.93
N ARG A 434 -12.85 -6.30 -12.86
CA ARG A 434 -13.77 -5.87 -11.78
C ARG A 434 -15.26 -6.02 -12.11
N SER A 435 -15.62 -6.06 -13.39
CA SER A 435 -17.01 -6.20 -13.84
C SER A 435 -17.15 -7.28 -14.90
N VAL A 436 -18.33 -7.88 -14.99
CA VAL A 436 -18.65 -8.95 -15.93
C VAL A 436 -19.84 -8.53 -16.78
N LEU A 437 -19.71 -8.65 -18.11
CA LEU A 437 -20.81 -8.52 -19.06
C LEU A 437 -21.42 -9.89 -19.33
N VAL A 438 -22.74 -9.98 -19.18
CA VAL A 438 -23.52 -11.15 -19.58
C VAL A 438 -24.53 -10.75 -20.63
N SER A 439 -24.59 -11.52 -21.71
CA SER A 439 -25.69 -11.50 -22.65
C SER A 439 -26.39 -12.85 -22.67
N PHE A 440 -27.72 -12.89 -22.72
CA PHE A 440 -28.46 -14.15 -22.72
C PHE A 440 -29.76 -14.09 -23.54
N THR A 441 -30.15 -15.23 -24.12
CA THR A 441 -31.35 -15.37 -24.94
C THR A 441 -32.12 -16.62 -24.53
N ASP A 442 -33.46 -16.53 -24.51
CA ASP A 442 -34.35 -17.64 -24.14
C ASP A 442 -34.35 -18.77 -25.18
N ILE A 443 -34.22 -20.01 -24.71
CA ILE A 443 -34.24 -21.23 -25.53
C ILE A 443 -35.39 -22.19 -25.18
N SER A 444 -36.29 -21.79 -24.27
CA SER A 444 -37.33 -22.65 -23.69
C SER A 444 -38.27 -23.29 -24.72
N GLU A 445 -38.68 -22.56 -25.76
CA GLU A 445 -39.56 -23.13 -26.81
C GLU A 445 -38.84 -24.13 -27.71
N LYS A 446 -37.55 -23.89 -27.99
CA LYS A 446 -36.73 -24.81 -28.78
C LYS A 446 -36.56 -26.14 -28.04
N LYS A 447 -36.24 -26.08 -26.75
CA LYS A 447 -36.07 -27.28 -25.93
C LYS A 447 -37.36 -28.05 -25.67
N LYS A 448 -38.50 -27.40 -25.39
CA LYS A 448 -39.77 -28.11 -25.16
C LYS A 448 -40.22 -28.95 -26.36
N ALA A 449 -39.96 -28.47 -27.58
CA ALA A 449 -40.30 -29.19 -28.80
C ALA A 449 -39.37 -30.40 -29.04
N GLU A 450 -38.07 -30.27 -28.75
CA GLU A 450 -37.10 -31.37 -28.87
C GLU A 450 -37.28 -32.41 -27.74
N GLN A 451 -37.56 -31.96 -26.52
CA GLN A 451 -37.72 -32.79 -25.32
C GLN A 451 -39.00 -33.64 -25.37
N ALA A 452 -40.15 -33.09 -25.78
CA ALA A 452 -41.41 -33.84 -25.80
C ALA A 452 -41.43 -34.97 -26.85
N LEU A 453 -40.77 -34.77 -27.99
CA LEU A 453 -40.61 -35.79 -29.00
C LEU A 453 -39.58 -36.86 -28.57
N HIS A 454 -38.56 -36.47 -27.81
CA HIS A 454 -37.57 -37.37 -27.26
C HIS A 454 -38.13 -38.22 -26.11
N GLU A 455 -38.85 -37.63 -25.14
CA GLU A 455 -39.36 -38.30 -23.94
C GLU A 455 -40.39 -39.40 -24.23
N SER A 456 -41.34 -39.18 -25.15
CA SER A 456 -42.34 -40.22 -25.46
C SER A 456 -41.73 -41.43 -26.17
N ARG A 457 -40.68 -41.24 -26.97
CA ARG A 457 -39.98 -42.34 -27.65
C ARG A 457 -38.97 -43.01 -26.73
N ALA A 458 -38.23 -42.22 -25.96
CA ALA A 458 -37.30 -42.68 -24.95
C ALA A 458 -38.00 -43.48 -23.84
N LEU A 459 -39.23 -43.15 -23.42
CA LEU A 459 -39.93 -43.88 -22.38
C LEU A 459 -40.33 -45.31 -22.79
N TYR A 460 -40.81 -45.51 -24.02
CA TYR A 460 -41.17 -46.85 -24.51
C TYR A 460 -39.94 -47.70 -24.85
N GLU A 461 -38.90 -47.08 -25.43
CA GLU A 461 -37.61 -47.74 -25.63
C GLU A 461 -37.01 -48.07 -24.26
N ALA A 462 -36.92 -47.14 -23.30
CA ALA A 462 -36.41 -47.38 -21.95
C ALA A 462 -37.10 -48.53 -21.22
N ILE A 463 -38.44 -48.65 -21.25
CA ILE A 463 -39.11 -49.75 -20.52
C ILE A 463 -38.72 -51.15 -21.06
N ILE A 464 -38.55 -51.31 -22.38
CA ILE A 464 -38.12 -52.58 -22.97
C ILE A 464 -36.59 -52.77 -22.88
N GLU A 465 -35.85 -51.65 -22.93
CA GLU A 465 -34.39 -51.60 -22.93
C GLU A 465 -33.74 -51.57 -21.52
N GLU A 466 -34.51 -51.32 -20.47
CA GLU A 466 -34.06 -51.26 -19.08
C GLU A 466 -34.50 -52.46 -18.24
N GLN A 467 -35.29 -53.39 -18.79
CA GLN A 467 -35.57 -54.68 -18.14
C GLN A 467 -34.33 -55.59 -18.14
N THR A 468 -34.21 -56.47 -17.15
CA THR A 468 -33.09 -57.43 -17.06
C THR A 468 -33.28 -58.67 -17.92
N ASP A 469 -34.53 -58.99 -18.23
CA ASP A 469 -34.86 -60.15 -19.04
C ASP A 469 -34.48 -59.85 -20.50
N MET A 470 -33.76 -60.77 -21.09
CA MET A 470 -33.38 -60.69 -22.49
C MET A 470 -34.59 -61.02 -23.35
N ILE A 471 -34.93 -60.17 -24.29
CA ILE A 471 -36.09 -60.40 -25.16
C ILE A 471 -35.61 -60.45 -26.59
N LEU A 472 -35.95 -61.51 -27.29
CA LEU A 472 -35.79 -61.57 -28.73
C LEU A 472 -37.05 -62.12 -29.40
N ARG A 473 -37.16 -61.90 -30.70
CA ARG A 473 -38.06 -62.60 -31.58
C ARG A 473 -37.26 -63.17 -32.73
N PHE A 474 -37.66 -64.32 -33.23
CA PHE A 474 -36.96 -65.00 -34.29
C PHE A 474 -37.87 -65.94 -35.08
N LEU A 475 -37.43 -66.27 -36.29
CA LEU A 475 -38.11 -67.19 -37.18
C LEU A 475 -37.77 -68.64 -36.80
N PRO A 476 -38.76 -69.53 -36.61
CA PRO A 476 -38.54 -70.88 -36.10
C PRO A 476 -37.75 -71.81 -37.05
N GLU A 477 -37.86 -71.62 -38.37
CA GLU A 477 -37.18 -72.48 -39.35
C GLU A 477 -35.69 -72.10 -39.54
N THR A 478 -35.41 -70.80 -39.61
CA THR A 478 -34.08 -70.26 -39.88
C THR A 478 -33.31 -69.87 -38.60
N LEU A 479 -34.01 -69.72 -37.48
CA LEU A 479 -33.51 -69.15 -36.20
C LEU A 479 -32.94 -67.74 -36.36
N GLU A 480 -33.46 -67.02 -37.34
CA GLU A 480 -33.08 -65.65 -37.64
C GLU A 480 -33.84 -64.69 -36.74
N ILE A 481 -33.11 -63.84 -36.03
CA ILE A 481 -33.68 -62.89 -35.08
C ILE A 481 -34.42 -61.81 -35.87
N THR A 482 -35.69 -61.59 -35.59
CA THR A 482 -36.51 -60.53 -36.19
C THR A 482 -36.58 -59.29 -35.31
N TYR A 483 -36.32 -59.45 -34.01
CA TYR A 483 -36.25 -58.37 -33.04
C TYR A 483 -35.37 -58.80 -31.86
N ALA A 484 -34.62 -57.87 -31.28
CA ALA A 484 -33.89 -58.08 -30.04
C ALA A 484 -33.97 -56.80 -29.22
N ASN A 485 -34.28 -56.90 -27.93
CA ASN A 485 -34.13 -55.76 -27.03
C ASN A 485 -32.64 -55.53 -26.73
N LEU A 486 -32.32 -54.32 -26.32
CA LEU A 486 -31.01 -53.87 -25.91
C LEU A 486 -30.44 -54.68 -24.75
N PRO A 487 -31.18 -55.22 -23.75
CA PRO A 487 -30.67 -56.19 -22.80
C PRO A 487 -30.09 -57.44 -23.48
N TYR A 488 -30.82 -58.11 -24.38
CA TYR A 488 -30.29 -59.22 -25.16
C TYR A 488 -29.13 -58.76 -26.06
N ALA A 489 -29.27 -57.63 -26.75
CA ALA A 489 -28.26 -57.14 -27.66
C ALA A 489 -26.94 -56.78 -26.95
N ARG A 490 -27.03 -56.05 -25.83
CA ARG A 490 -25.92 -55.80 -24.89
C ARG A 490 -25.38 -57.12 -24.36
N TYR A 491 -26.22 -58.08 -24.01
CA TYR A 491 -25.77 -59.40 -23.52
C TYR A 491 -24.84 -60.05 -24.55
N TYR A 492 -25.15 -59.97 -25.85
CA TYR A 492 -24.31 -60.48 -26.95
C TYR A 492 -23.40 -59.41 -27.61
N GLY A 493 -23.31 -58.20 -27.08
CA GLY A 493 -22.41 -57.13 -27.57
C GLY A 493 -22.70 -56.60 -28.98
N LYS A 494 -23.87 -56.88 -29.50
CA LYS A 494 -24.32 -56.30 -30.75
C LYS A 494 -25.27 -55.15 -30.44
N SER A 495 -25.45 -54.26 -31.39
CA SER A 495 -26.63 -53.41 -31.37
C SER A 495 -27.86 -54.27 -31.75
N PRO A 496 -29.05 -53.95 -31.21
CA PRO A 496 -30.30 -54.59 -31.60
C PRO A 496 -30.45 -54.73 -33.13
N GLY A 497 -30.02 -53.72 -33.89
CA GLY A 497 -30.10 -53.71 -35.35
C GLY A 497 -29.17 -54.69 -36.07
N GLU A 498 -28.03 -55.06 -35.49
CA GLU A 498 -27.11 -56.05 -36.07
C GLU A 498 -27.53 -57.50 -35.77
N LEU A 499 -28.37 -57.69 -34.76
CA LEU A 499 -28.94 -58.99 -34.43
C LEU A 499 -30.14 -59.30 -35.32
N VAL A 500 -30.95 -58.29 -35.65
CA VAL A 500 -32.07 -58.47 -36.56
C VAL A 500 -31.54 -58.90 -37.94
N GLY A 501 -32.08 -60.00 -38.47
CA GLY A 501 -31.62 -60.66 -39.69
C GLY A 501 -30.48 -61.67 -39.49
N TYR A 502 -29.96 -61.78 -38.27
CA TYR A 502 -28.87 -62.69 -37.94
C TYR A 502 -29.42 -63.99 -37.37
N SER A 503 -28.92 -65.13 -37.85
CA SER A 503 -29.24 -66.43 -37.26
C SER A 503 -28.27 -66.74 -36.13
N PHE A 504 -28.78 -67.07 -34.94
CA PHE A 504 -27.92 -67.47 -33.83
C PHE A 504 -27.42 -68.93 -33.93
N LYS A 505 -27.75 -69.66 -35.01
CA LYS A 505 -27.25 -71.03 -35.28
C LYS A 505 -25.73 -71.18 -35.16
N CYS A 506 -24.98 -70.12 -35.47
CA CYS A 506 -23.51 -70.13 -35.44
C CYS A 506 -22.89 -69.95 -34.05
N HIS A 507 -23.70 -69.70 -33.00
CA HIS A 507 -23.23 -69.49 -31.63
C HIS A 507 -23.45 -70.71 -30.73
N TYR A 508 -24.21 -71.71 -31.20
CA TYR A 508 -24.46 -72.97 -30.51
C TYR A 508 -23.72 -74.11 -31.19
N THR A 509 -23.27 -75.09 -30.41
CA THR A 509 -22.76 -76.34 -30.96
C THR A 509 -23.88 -77.11 -31.69
N PRO A 510 -23.58 -78.01 -32.64
CA PRO A 510 -24.61 -78.79 -33.34
C PRO A 510 -25.56 -79.56 -32.41
N GLU A 511 -25.08 -79.98 -31.23
CA GLU A 511 -25.90 -80.63 -30.19
C GLU A 511 -26.83 -79.65 -29.46
N GLU A 512 -26.39 -78.43 -29.20
CA GLU A 512 -27.22 -77.36 -28.65
C GLU A 512 -28.25 -76.88 -29.66
N GLU A 513 -27.86 -76.72 -30.93
CA GLU A 513 -28.78 -76.34 -32.00
C GLU A 513 -29.85 -77.42 -32.25
N ALA A 514 -29.49 -78.71 -32.19
CA ALA A 514 -30.44 -79.81 -32.27
C ALA A 514 -31.43 -79.79 -31.10
N ARG A 515 -30.97 -79.46 -29.88
CA ARG A 515 -31.81 -79.27 -28.70
C ARG A 515 -32.78 -78.11 -28.87
N ILE A 516 -32.31 -76.97 -29.40
CA ILE A 516 -33.16 -75.80 -29.68
C ILE A 516 -34.19 -76.13 -30.77
N ARG A 517 -33.82 -76.83 -31.85
CA ARG A 517 -34.78 -77.23 -32.89
C ARG A 517 -35.88 -78.16 -32.37
N ASP A 518 -35.49 -79.17 -31.59
CA ASP A 518 -36.44 -80.07 -30.93
C ASP A 518 -37.34 -79.29 -29.94
N HIS A 519 -36.78 -78.31 -29.24
CA HIS A 519 -37.54 -77.40 -28.38
C HIS A 519 -38.64 -76.65 -29.16
N LEU A 520 -38.32 -76.07 -30.31
CA LEU A 520 -39.24 -75.24 -31.10
C LEU A 520 -40.33 -76.02 -31.85
N GLN A 521 -40.03 -77.22 -32.37
CA GLN A 521 -41.04 -78.07 -33.04
C GLN A 521 -42.21 -78.44 -32.12
N LYS A 522 -42.02 -78.34 -30.81
CA LYS A 522 -43.03 -78.65 -29.80
C LYS A 522 -43.99 -77.49 -29.51
N LEU A 523 -43.82 -76.33 -30.14
CA LEU A 523 -44.74 -75.19 -30.04
C LEU A 523 -45.93 -75.34 -31.02
N THR A 524 -47.17 -75.32 -30.53
CA THR A 524 -48.41 -75.47 -31.35
C THR A 524 -49.46 -74.40 -30.97
N PRO A 525 -50.51 -74.13 -31.78
CA PRO A 525 -51.53 -73.13 -31.43
C PRO A 525 -52.23 -73.41 -30.09
N GLN A 526 -52.34 -74.68 -29.71
CA GLN A 526 -52.91 -75.12 -28.43
C GLN A 526 -51.90 -75.02 -27.27
N ASP A 527 -50.59 -75.14 -27.54
CA ASP A 527 -49.51 -75.03 -26.56
C ASP A 527 -48.38 -74.12 -27.09
N PRO A 528 -48.58 -72.78 -27.04
CA PRO A 528 -47.72 -71.86 -27.73
C PRO A 528 -46.52 -71.39 -26.90
N VAL A 529 -46.21 -71.92 -25.70
CA VAL A 529 -45.09 -71.42 -24.84
C VAL A 529 -44.27 -72.56 -24.22
N ARG A 530 -42.93 -72.50 -24.23
CA ARG A 530 -42.02 -73.50 -23.60
C ARG A 530 -40.75 -72.88 -23.01
N GLN A 531 -39.99 -73.64 -22.20
CA GLN A 531 -38.73 -73.19 -21.58
C GLN A 531 -37.51 -74.09 -21.83
N ILE A 532 -36.30 -73.52 -21.82
CA ILE A 532 -35.03 -74.23 -21.99
C ILE A 532 -33.92 -73.56 -21.18
N GLU A 533 -33.05 -74.36 -20.54
CA GLU A 533 -31.82 -73.87 -19.94
C GLU A 533 -30.64 -74.23 -20.82
N GLU A 534 -29.78 -73.26 -21.03
CA GLU A 534 -28.67 -73.39 -21.92
C GLU A 534 -27.48 -72.63 -21.39
N GLN A 535 -26.33 -73.22 -21.66
CA GLN A 535 -25.08 -72.61 -21.32
C GLN A 535 -24.62 -71.90 -22.58
N VAL A 536 -24.97 -70.62 -22.70
CA VAL A 536 -24.62 -69.87 -23.91
C VAL A 536 -23.19 -69.37 -23.83
N VAL A 537 -22.56 -69.35 -24.99
CA VAL A 537 -21.32 -68.64 -25.20
C VAL A 537 -21.66 -67.34 -25.90
N LEU A 538 -21.46 -66.26 -25.17
CA LEU A 538 -21.54 -64.93 -25.73
C LEU A 538 -20.39 -64.77 -26.76
N PRO A 539 -20.48 -63.94 -27.81
CA PRO A 539 -19.43 -63.83 -28.85
C PRO A 539 -18.06 -63.43 -28.30
N GLY A 540 -18.05 -62.75 -27.15
CA GLY A 540 -16.83 -62.47 -26.39
C GLY A 540 -16.23 -63.68 -25.67
N GLY A 541 -16.88 -64.84 -25.74
CA GLY A 541 -16.42 -66.12 -25.19
C GLY A 541 -16.94 -66.45 -23.79
N GLU A 542 -17.68 -65.56 -23.12
CA GLU A 542 -18.16 -65.78 -21.75
C GLU A 542 -19.37 -66.73 -21.72
N THR A 543 -19.29 -67.66 -20.78
CA THR A 543 -20.26 -68.73 -20.64
C THR A 543 -21.24 -68.45 -19.52
N ARG A 544 -22.52 -68.39 -19.86
CA ARG A 544 -23.57 -68.06 -18.91
C ARG A 544 -24.70 -69.05 -18.95
N TRP A 545 -25.31 -69.28 -17.80
CA TRP A 545 -26.45 -70.17 -17.71
C TRP A 545 -27.70 -69.35 -17.94
N GLN A 546 -28.21 -69.39 -19.16
CA GLN A 546 -29.45 -68.75 -19.51
C GLN A 546 -30.60 -69.74 -19.44
N GLN A 547 -31.76 -69.22 -19.11
CA GLN A 547 -33.02 -69.92 -19.07
C GLN A 547 -34.00 -69.11 -19.90
N TRP A 548 -34.40 -69.66 -21.03
CA TRP A 548 -35.28 -69.04 -22.00
C TRP A 548 -36.71 -69.53 -21.84
N VAL A 549 -37.66 -68.63 -22.14
CA VAL A 549 -39.10 -68.87 -22.23
C VAL A 549 -39.59 -68.38 -23.60
N ASP A 550 -39.88 -69.32 -24.48
CA ASP A 550 -40.19 -69.07 -25.88
C ASP A 550 -41.69 -69.20 -26.15
N ARG A 551 -42.29 -68.19 -26.80
CA ARG A 551 -43.70 -68.15 -27.21
C ARG A 551 -43.86 -68.12 -28.72
N GLY A 552 -44.56 -69.11 -29.28
CA GLY A 552 -44.95 -69.18 -30.67
C GLY A 552 -46.12 -68.27 -31.04
N ILE A 553 -46.03 -67.67 -32.22
CA ILE A 553 -47.04 -66.85 -32.88
C ILE A 553 -47.47 -67.59 -34.16
N PHE A 554 -48.78 -67.68 -34.43
CA PHE A 554 -49.35 -68.56 -35.46
C PHE A 554 -50.22 -67.79 -36.47
N ASP A 555 -50.28 -68.27 -37.72
CA ASP A 555 -51.22 -67.73 -38.73
C ASP A 555 -52.66 -68.26 -38.56
N ASP A 556 -53.62 -67.71 -39.31
CA ASP A 556 -55.05 -68.10 -39.29
C ASP A 556 -55.30 -69.58 -39.65
N ARG A 557 -54.27 -70.30 -40.13
CA ARG A 557 -54.29 -71.74 -40.45
C ARG A 557 -53.58 -72.59 -39.39
N GLY A 558 -53.07 -71.98 -38.31
CA GLY A 558 -52.47 -72.65 -37.17
C GLY A 558 -50.99 -73.03 -37.34
N ARG A 559 -50.26 -72.46 -38.30
CA ARG A 559 -48.83 -72.73 -38.50
C ARG A 559 -47.98 -71.73 -37.72
N LEU A 560 -46.89 -72.20 -37.11
CA LEU A 560 -45.96 -71.35 -36.35
C LEU A 560 -45.20 -70.44 -37.31
N VAL A 561 -45.40 -69.13 -37.18
CA VAL A 561 -44.79 -68.11 -38.06
C VAL A 561 -43.62 -67.40 -37.41
N GLU A 562 -43.62 -67.22 -36.09
CA GLU A 562 -42.56 -66.50 -35.37
C GLU A 562 -42.52 -66.95 -33.91
N VAL A 563 -41.38 -66.80 -33.25
CA VAL A 563 -41.19 -67.12 -31.84
C VAL A 563 -40.65 -65.91 -31.12
N GLN A 564 -41.25 -65.57 -29.98
CA GLN A 564 -40.78 -64.54 -29.06
C GLN A 564 -40.19 -65.21 -27.82
N GLY A 565 -38.89 -65.07 -27.61
CA GLY A 565 -38.15 -65.58 -26.46
C GLY A 565 -37.93 -64.51 -25.40
N VAL A 566 -38.12 -64.88 -24.13
CA VAL A 566 -37.74 -64.09 -22.96
C VAL A 566 -36.80 -64.92 -22.09
N GLY A 567 -35.56 -64.47 -21.94
CA GLY A 567 -34.46 -65.18 -21.31
C GLY A 567 -34.00 -64.53 -20.01
N ARG A 568 -33.64 -65.37 -19.05
CA ARG A 568 -33.07 -64.98 -17.76
C ARG A 568 -31.79 -65.70 -17.49
N ASP A 569 -30.85 -65.05 -16.84
CA ASP A 569 -29.62 -65.70 -16.40
C ASP A 569 -29.86 -66.39 -15.04
N ILE A 570 -29.68 -67.71 -14.97
CA ILE A 570 -29.86 -68.57 -13.79
C ILE A 570 -28.51 -68.95 -13.14
N THR A 571 -27.45 -68.23 -13.46
CA THR A 571 -26.10 -68.47 -12.93
C THR A 571 -26.06 -68.49 -11.39
N GLU A 572 -26.97 -67.77 -10.69
CA GLU A 572 -27.05 -67.83 -9.23
C GLU A 572 -27.48 -69.20 -8.67
N LEU A 573 -28.15 -70.05 -9.44
CA LEU A 573 -28.46 -71.41 -9.02
C LEU A 573 -27.19 -72.31 -9.02
N LYS A 574 -26.21 -72.01 -9.88
CA LYS A 574 -24.85 -72.61 -9.84
C LYS A 574 -24.04 -72.18 -8.62
N ILE A 575 -24.47 -71.13 -7.92
CA ILE A 575 -23.83 -70.66 -6.69
C ILE A 575 -24.05 -71.64 -5.52
N ALA A 576 -25.03 -72.55 -5.57
CA ALA A 576 -25.14 -73.62 -4.57
C ALA A 576 -23.96 -74.62 -4.60
N GLN A 577 -23.34 -74.85 -5.75
CA GLN A 577 -22.06 -75.58 -5.86
C GLN A 577 -20.89 -74.80 -5.23
N GLN A 578 -21.00 -73.47 -5.13
CA GLN A 578 -20.03 -72.62 -4.45
C GLN A 578 -20.10 -72.76 -2.91
N ASN A 579 -21.10 -73.44 -2.34
CA ASN A 579 -21.11 -73.75 -0.90
C ASN A 579 -20.04 -74.79 -0.52
N LEU A 580 -19.65 -75.67 -1.43
CA LEU A 580 -18.50 -76.58 -1.24
C LEU A 580 -17.18 -75.80 -1.30
N VAL A 581 -17.12 -74.79 -2.16
CA VAL A 581 -16.03 -73.81 -2.19
C VAL A 581 -15.98 -73.03 -0.87
N ARG A 582 -17.12 -72.76 -0.23
CA ARG A 582 -17.22 -72.01 1.04
C ARG A 582 -16.55 -72.72 2.23
N GLU A 583 -16.65 -74.04 2.34
CA GLU A 583 -15.98 -74.76 3.46
C GLU A 583 -14.46 -74.88 3.23
N LYS A 584 -14.04 -75.07 1.98
CA LYS A 584 -12.62 -74.95 1.60
C LYS A 584 -12.10 -73.54 1.88
N ALA A 585 -12.88 -72.52 1.55
CA ALA A 585 -12.58 -71.13 1.87
C ALA A 585 -12.50 -70.90 3.37
N ARG A 586 -13.34 -71.55 4.20
CA ARG A 586 -13.30 -71.43 5.67
C ARG A 586 -11.99 -71.94 6.27
N LEU A 587 -11.50 -73.10 5.81
CA LEU A 587 -10.20 -73.64 6.24
C LEU A 587 -9.02 -72.81 5.72
N MET A 588 -9.08 -72.37 4.44
CA MET A 588 -8.12 -71.41 3.89
C MET A 588 -8.15 -70.09 4.65
N THR A 589 -9.31 -69.64 5.13
CA THR A 589 -9.46 -68.41 5.92
C THR A 589 -8.76 -68.55 7.27
N LEU A 590 -8.90 -69.67 7.98
CA LEU A 590 -8.18 -69.90 9.24
C LEU A 590 -6.66 -69.96 9.03
N PHE A 591 -6.24 -70.61 7.95
CA PHE A 591 -4.83 -70.66 7.54
C PHE A 591 -4.30 -69.26 7.21
N ASP A 592 -4.99 -68.48 6.37
CA ASP A 592 -4.60 -67.13 5.94
C ASP A 592 -4.71 -66.05 7.01
N ASN A 593 -5.58 -66.21 8.00
CA ASN A 593 -5.78 -65.22 9.07
C ASN A 593 -5.06 -65.61 10.38
N SER A 594 -4.24 -66.66 10.38
CA SER A 594 -3.29 -66.88 11.48
C SER A 594 -2.34 -65.69 11.58
N PRO A 595 -2.06 -65.16 12.79
CA PRO A 595 -1.09 -64.08 12.97
C PRO A 595 0.36 -64.54 12.74
N ASP A 596 0.63 -65.83 12.90
CA ASP A 596 1.94 -66.42 12.58
C ASP A 596 2.01 -66.81 11.09
N GLY A 597 3.19 -66.65 10.49
CA GLY A 597 3.47 -67.08 9.13
C GLY A 597 3.57 -68.59 9.05
N ILE A 598 2.71 -69.23 8.27
CA ILE A 598 2.62 -70.68 8.16
C ILE A 598 2.97 -71.12 6.75
N VAL A 599 3.83 -72.12 6.63
CA VAL A 599 4.17 -72.75 5.35
C VAL A 599 4.15 -74.27 5.46
N PHE A 600 3.53 -74.92 4.47
CA PHE A 600 3.61 -76.36 4.24
C PHE A 600 4.60 -76.63 3.13
N CYS A 601 5.47 -77.61 3.35
CA CYS A 601 6.46 -78.06 2.40
C CYS A 601 6.34 -79.57 2.15
N THR A 602 6.76 -80.01 0.96
CA THR A 602 6.90 -81.42 0.58
C THR A 602 8.02 -82.09 1.39
N ALA A 603 8.19 -83.41 1.23
CA ALA A 603 9.32 -84.17 1.79
C ALA A 603 10.70 -83.59 1.41
N ASP A 604 10.84 -83.03 0.20
CA ASP A 604 12.07 -82.37 -0.27
C ASP A 604 12.14 -80.85 0.09
N HIS A 605 11.43 -80.41 1.14
CA HIS A 605 11.32 -79.02 1.63
C HIS A 605 10.94 -77.97 0.58
N ARG A 606 10.19 -78.37 -0.44
CA ARG A 606 9.62 -77.45 -1.43
C ARG A 606 8.28 -76.95 -0.95
N VAL A 607 8.01 -75.64 -1.07
CA VAL A 607 6.76 -75.06 -0.58
C VAL A 607 5.56 -75.60 -1.37
N GLU A 608 4.59 -76.18 -0.69
CA GLU A 608 3.30 -76.59 -1.27
C GLU A 608 2.29 -75.46 -1.19
N ILE A 609 2.18 -74.84 -0.01
CA ILE A 609 1.27 -73.72 0.25
C ILE A 609 1.79 -72.93 1.44
N ALA A 610 1.72 -71.60 1.36
CA ALA A 610 2.01 -70.70 2.46
C ALA A 610 0.83 -69.76 2.68
N ASN A 611 0.60 -69.39 3.93
CA ASN A 611 -0.50 -68.51 4.28
C ASN A 611 -0.17 -67.05 3.99
N LYS A 612 -1.20 -66.20 3.98
CA LYS A 612 -1.03 -64.76 3.78
C LYS A 612 -0.03 -64.14 4.76
N ALA A 613 -0.05 -64.51 6.04
CA ALA A 613 0.88 -63.96 7.02
C ALA A 613 2.35 -64.25 6.65
N PHE A 614 2.68 -65.46 6.19
CA PHE A 614 4.02 -65.83 5.73
C PHE A 614 4.44 -65.03 4.49
N LEU A 615 3.52 -64.93 3.51
CA LEU A 615 3.75 -64.18 2.27
C LEU A 615 3.99 -62.69 2.55
N GLN A 616 3.21 -62.09 3.45
CA GLN A 616 3.36 -60.70 3.85
C GLN A 616 4.62 -60.46 4.67
N LEU A 617 4.87 -61.34 5.64
CA LEU A 617 6.04 -61.27 6.52
C LEU A 617 7.33 -61.22 5.70
N PHE A 618 7.42 -62.03 4.63
CA PHE A 618 8.61 -62.10 3.78
C PHE A 618 8.48 -61.43 2.40
N GLY A 619 7.38 -60.74 2.14
CA GLY A 619 7.16 -59.98 0.90
C GLY A 619 7.10 -60.81 -0.38
N PHE A 620 6.78 -62.10 -0.29
CA PHE A 620 6.62 -62.98 -1.44
C PHE A 620 5.17 -63.05 -1.89
N SER A 621 4.97 -63.42 -3.15
CA SER A 621 3.68 -63.91 -3.62
C SER A 621 3.68 -65.44 -3.68
N ALA A 622 2.51 -66.07 -3.51
CA ALA A 622 2.39 -67.53 -3.52
C ALA A 622 3.04 -68.22 -4.75
N PRO A 623 2.87 -67.72 -6.00
CA PRO A 623 3.48 -68.35 -7.17
C PRO A 623 5.01 -68.29 -7.19
N GLU A 624 5.62 -67.32 -6.51
CA GLU A 624 7.09 -67.14 -6.50
C GLU A 624 7.81 -68.15 -5.61
N ILE A 625 7.05 -68.82 -4.73
CA ILE A 625 7.59 -69.70 -3.71
C ILE A 625 7.09 -71.14 -3.86
N VAL A 626 5.85 -71.36 -4.31
CA VAL A 626 5.31 -72.72 -4.48
C VAL A 626 6.20 -73.53 -5.43
N GLY A 627 6.64 -74.71 -4.98
CA GLY A 627 7.54 -75.62 -5.68
C GLY A 627 9.04 -75.31 -5.52
N ARG A 628 9.42 -74.14 -5.01
CA ARG A 628 10.82 -73.82 -4.70
C ARG A 628 11.20 -74.29 -3.31
N HIS A 629 12.48 -74.58 -3.13
CA HIS A 629 13.01 -74.98 -1.85
C HIS A 629 12.95 -73.80 -0.86
N ILE A 630 12.52 -74.04 0.37
CA ILE A 630 12.31 -72.98 1.37
C ILE A 630 13.59 -72.16 1.64
N ASP A 631 14.75 -72.81 1.65
CA ASP A 631 16.07 -72.17 1.85
C ASP A 631 16.55 -71.35 0.63
N ASP A 632 15.98 -71.56 -0.57
CA ASP A 632 16.26 -70.72 -1.75
C ASP A 632 15.42 -69.44 -1.76
N ILE A 633 14.37 -69.41 -0.95
CA ILE A 633 13.40 -68.31 -0.85
C ILE A 633 13.76 -67.42 0.33
N LEU A 634 13.91 -68.03 1.51
CA LEU A 634 14.31 -67.34 2.73
C LEU A 634 15.81 -67.48 2.88
N GLN A 635 16.52 -66.36 2.75
CA GLN A 635 17.94 -66.31 3.04
C GLN A 635 18.15 -65.97 4.52
N GLU A 636 19.29 -66.38 5.06
CA GLU A 636 19.74 -65.99 6.39
C GLU A 636 21.14 -65.39 6.30
N PRO A 637 21.59 -64.65 7.33
CA PRO A 637 22.98 -64.23 7.41
C PRO A 637 23.93 -65.44 7.30
N PRO A 638 25.09 -65.32 6.64
CA PRO A 638 26.04 -66.43 6.47
C PRO A 638 26.39 -67.15 7.77
N GLU A 639 26.45 -66.42 8.88
CA GLU A 639 26.69 -66.93 10.23
C GLU A 639 25.55 -67.81 10.79
N GLU A 640 24.30 -67.61 10.37
CA GLU A 640 23.11 -68.34 10.86
C GLU A 640 22.74 -69.57 10.00
N ARG A 641 23.38 -69.74 8.83
CA ARG A 641 23.05 -70.76 7.83
C ARG A 641 23.19 -72.21 8.32
N ALA A 642 24.21 -72.48 9.13
CA ALA A 642 24.46 -73.84 9.65
C ALA A 642 23.33 -74.31 10.59
N GLU A 643 22.76 -73.39 11.36
CA GLU A 643 21.67 -73.65 12.30
C GLU A 643 20.33 -73.80 11.57
N ALA A 644 20.10 -73.00 10.52
CA ALA A 644 18.93 -73.15 9.64
C ALA A 644 18.87 -74.53 8.97
N LEU A 645 19.98 -75.03 8.43
CA LEU A 645 20.07 -76.36 7.82
C LEU A 645 19.94 -77.51 8.83
N ALA A 646 20.29 -77.28 10.10
CA ALA A 646 20.07 -78.26 11.16
C ALA A 646 18.58 -78.40 11.52
N LEU A 647 17.80 -77.32 11.37
CA LEU A 647 16.36 -77.31 11.61
C LEU A 647 15.60 -78.23 10.65
N ASN A 648 15.90 -78.15 9.35
CA ASN A 648 15.26 -78.97 8.32
C ASN A 648 15.56 -80.47 8.51
N ARG A 649 16.81 -80.82 8.84
CA ARG A 649 17.22 -82.21 9.12
C ARG A 649 16.52 -82.82 10.34
N ALA A 650 16.29 -82.04 11.40
CA ALA A 650 15.58 -82.53 12.56
C ALA A 650 14.14 -82.96 12.22
N ALA A 651 13.47 -82.25 11.30
CA ALA A 651 12.13 -82.57 10.86
C ALA A 651 12.07 -83.82 9.97
N GLU A 652 13.08 -84.05 9.11
CA GLU A 652 13.20 -85.31 8.34
C GLU A 652 13.35 -86.54 9.24
N GLU A 653 14.03 -86.40 10.37
CA GLU A 653 14.17 -87.43 11.40
C GLU A 653 12.90 -87.59 12.27
N GLY A 654 11.82 -86.88 11.94
CA GLY A 654 10.54 -86.95 12.65
C GLY A 654 10.51 -86.17 13.97
N ARG A 655 11.45 -85.26 14.21
CA ARG A 655 11.53 -84.45 15.44
C ARG A 655 11.16 -82.99 15.17
N GLN A 656 10.36 -82.40 16.06
CA GLN A 656 10.12 -80.96 16.04
C GLN A 656 11.36 -80.21 16.56
N ALA A 657 11.69 -79.08 15.93
CA ALA A 657 12.78 -78.20 16.35
C ALA A 657 12.43 -76.73 16.10
N SER A 658 13.10 -75.80 16.79
CA SER A 658 12.90 -74.36 16.64
C SER A 658 14.19 -73.55 16.77
N LEU A 659 14.28 -72.40 16.10
CA LEU A 659 15.38 -71.43 16.26
C LEU A 659 14.87 -69.98 16.14
N GLU A 660 15.55 -69.03 16.79
CA GLU A 660 15.32 -67.59 16.60
C GLU A 660 16.44 -66.99 15.76
N GLY A 661 16.10 -66.30 14.67
CA GLY A 661 17.09 -65.81 13.74
C GLY A 661 16.54 -64.81 12.74
N THR A 662 17.43 -64.20 11.98
CA THR A 662 17.06 -63.24 10.93
C THR A 662 16.79 -63.98 9.64
N ARG A 663 15.64 -63.71 9.03
CA ARG A 663 15.31 -64.19 7.69
C ARG A 663 15.09 -63.02 6.76
N PHE A 664 15.59 -63.19 5.54
CA PHE A 664 15.47 -62.25 4.46
C PHE A 664 14.47 -62.78 3.47
N GLY A 665 13.37 -62.06 3.34
CA GLY A 665 12.39 -62.29 2.30
C GLY A 665 12.82 -61.72 0.94
N LYS A 666 11.86 -61.61 0.02
CA LYS A 666 12.08 -61.16 -1.37
C LYS A 666 12.78 -59.80 -1.46
N ASN A 667 12.33 -58.88 -0.61
CA ASN A 667 12.80 -57.49 -0.61
C ASN A 667 14.12 -57.33 0.14
N LYS A 668 14.70 -58.43 0.65
CA LYS A 668 15.90 -58.46 1.51
C LYS A 668 15.79 -57.58 2.75
N VAL A 669 14.57 -57.26 3.17
CA VAL A 669 14.30 -56.62 4.46
C VAL A 669 14.53 -57.68 5.55
N PRO A 670 15.38 -57.42 6.55
CA PRO A 670 15.60 -58.36 7.64
C PRO A 670 14.34 -58.45 8.51
N VAL A 671 13.84 -59.66 8.70
CA VAL A 671 12.73 -59.95 9.62
C VAL A 671 13.24 -60.89 10.68
N PHE A 672 13.08 -60.51 11.95
CA PHE A 672 13.55 -61.31 13.07
C PHE A 672 12.43 -62.25 13.52
N VAL A 673 12.64 -63.56 13.36
CA VAL A 673 11.59 -64.56 13.51
C VAL A 673 12.01 -65.71 14.41
N SER A 674 11.04 -66.27 15.13
CA SER A 674 11.14 -67.61 15.71
C SER A 674 10.54 -68.61 14.73
N VAL A 675 11.34 -69.54 14.25
CA VAL A 675 10.94 -70.57 13.28
C VAL A 675 10.80 -71.90 14.00
N THR A 676 9.65 -72.54 13.88
CA THR A 676 9.38 -73.90 14.38
C THR A 676 9.00 -74.80 13.23
N VAL A 677 9.70 -75.92 13.03
CA VAL A 677 9.42 -76.89 11.97
C VAL A 677 8.89 -78.18 12.58
N ILE A 678 7.78 -78.68 12.05
CA ILE A 678 7.04 -79.86 12.51
C ILE A 678 6.95 -80.86 11.34
N PRO A 679 7.25 -82.16 11.55
CA PRO A 679 7.07 -83.18 10.52
C PRO A 679 5.59 -83.47 10.25
N ARG A 680 5.22 -83.58 8.97
CA ARG A 680 3.90 -84.02 8.52
C ARG A 680 3.99 -85.47 8.04
N THR A 681 3.24 -86.36 8.67
CA THR A 681 3.13 -87.76 8.26
C THR A 681 1.76 -88.03 7.63
N GLU A 682 1.72 -88.88 6.61
CA GLU A 682 0.48 -89.47 6.11
C GLU A 682 -0.17 -90.35 7.20
N PRO A 683 -1.46 -90.70 7.07
CA PRO A 683 -2.15 -91.62 7.99
C PRO A 683 -1.47 -92.99 8.16
N ASP A 684 -0.61 -93.39 7.21
CA ASP A 684 0.19 -94.62 7.24
C ASP A 684 1.54 -94.49 7.98
N GLY A 685 1.84 -93.30 8.54
CA GLY A 685 3.08 -93.01 9.29
C GLY A 685 4.28 -92.62 8.43
N ARG A 686 4.14 -92.59 7.10
CA ARG A 686 5.21 -92.15 6.19
C ARG A 686 5.38 -90.63 6.24
N PHE A 687 6.63 -90.16 6.31
CA PHE A 687 6.94 -88.75 6.19
C PHE A 687 6.49 -88.20 4.82
N SER A 688 5.68 -87.15 4.83
CA SER A 688 5.06 -86.53 3.66
C SER A 688 5.53 -85.10 3.41
N GLY A 689 6.28 -84.52 4.35
CA GLY A 689 6.73 -83.15 4.30
C GLY A 689 6.81 -82.49 5.66
N THR A 690 6.96 -81.17 5.66
CA THR A 690 7.09 -80.37 6.87
C THR A 690 6.05 -79.26 6.91
N PHE A 691 5.71 -78.85 8.12
CA PHE A 691 4.86 -77.72 8.40
C PHE A 691 5.64 -76.79 9.33
N ALA A 692 5.86 -75.56 8.89
CA ALA A 692 6.67 -74.59 9.62
C ALA A 692 5.86 -73.35 10.00
N ILE A 693 6.08 -72.88 11.23
CA ILE A 693 5.48 -71.66 11.79
C ILE A 693 6.60 -70.66 12.04
N TYR A 694 6.43 -69.46 11.50
CA TYR A 694 7.31 -68.30 11.62
C TYR A 694 6.60 -67.22 12.41
N ARG A 695 7.03 -67.00 13.65
CA ARG A 695 6.50 -65.94 14.51
C ARG A 695 7.39 -64.71 14.44
N ASP A 696 6.80 -63.57 14.11
CA ASP A 696 7.51 -62.29 14.06
C ASP A 696 7.84 -61.77 15.47
N LEU A 697 9.11 -61.45 15.71
CA LEU A 697 9.61 -60.87 16.95
C LEU A 697 10.09 -59.41 16.77
N THR A 698 9.80 -58.80 15.62
CA THR A 698 10.30 -57.46 15.24
C THR A 698 9.78 -56.34 16.15
N GLU A 699 8.50 -56.36 16.57
CA GLU A 699 7.91 -55.32 17.45
C GLU A 699 8.62 -55.23 18.80
N ARG A 700 9.08 -56.37 19.34
CA ARG A 700 9.86 -56.42 20.58
C ARG A 700 11.21 -55.70 20.42
N LYS A 701 11.90 -55.91 19.29
CA LYS A 701 13.12 -55.16 18.93
C LYS A 701 12.85 -53.68 18.65
N GLN A 702 11.70 -53.33 18.08
CA GLN A 702 11.31 -51.93 17.85
C GLN A 702 11.03 -51.18 19.16
N LYS A 703 10.49 -51.83 20.21
CA LYS A 703 10.33 -51.22 21.54
C LYS A 703 11.67 -50.90 22.20
N GLU A 704 12.66 -51.78 22.07
CA GLU A 704 14.04 -51.49 22.51
C GLU A 704 14.66 -50.33 21.70
N HIS A 705 14.37 -50.25 20.39
CA HIS A 705 14.81 -49.15 19.55
C HIS A 705 14.10 -47.82 19.83
N ALA A 706 12.81 -47.84 20.20
CA ALA A 706 12.03 -46.66 20.58
C ALA A 706 12.54 -46.03 21.89
N LEU A 707 12.95 -46.85 22.86
CA LEU A 707 13.69 -46.39 24.06
C LEU A 707 14.98 -45.66 23.67
N LYS A 708 15.70 -46.17 22.67
CA LYS A 708 16.91 -45.53 22.13
C LYS A 708 16.59 -44.19 21.46
N ILE A 709 15.53 -44.10 20.66
CA ILE A 709 15.08 -42.86 20.02
C ILE A 709 14.64 -41.81 21.06
N SER A 710 13.91 -42.20 22.10
CA SER A 710 13.51 -41.28 23.18
C SER A 710 14.72 -40.66 23.88
N ASN A 711 15.77 -41.43 24.14
CA ASN A 711 17.04 -40.89 24.65
C ASN A 711 17.64 -39.90 23.64
N THR A 712 17.70 -40.25 22.36
CA THR A 712 18.24 -39.36 21.31
C THR A 712 17.45 -38.06 21.13
N ILE A 713 16.11 -38.08 21.28
CA ILE A 713 15.26 -36.86 21.19
C ILE A 713 15.56 -35.91 22.36
N ILE A 714 15.68 -36.44 23.58
CA ILE A 714 16.04 -35.65 24.74
C ILE A 714 17.46 -35.06 24.55
N GLU A 715 18.40 -35.86 24.05
CA GLU A 715 19.77 -35.45 23.74
C GLU A 715 19.87 -34.39 22.63
N GLY A 716 18.90 -34.34 21.71
CA GLY A 716 18.82 -33.35 20.64
C GLY A 716 17.95 -32.10 20.92
N SER A 717 17.30 -32.03 22.08
CA SER A 717 16.38 -30.95 22.47
C SER A 717 17.08 -29.88 23.32
N PRO A 718 16.67 -28.59 23.29
CA PRO A 718 17.17 -27.57 24.23
C PRO A 718 16.68 -27.78 25.68
N VAL A 719 15.74 -28.70 25.91
CA VAL A 719 15.17 -29.00 27.23
C VAL A 719 16.09 -29.96 27.99
N VAL A 720 16.81 -29.49 28.99
CA VAL A 720 17.64 -30.36 29.85
C VAL A 720 16.78 -30.95 30.96
N VAL A 721 16.79 -32.27 31.09
CA VAL A 721 16.09 -32.99 32.16
C VAL A 721 17.05 -33.19 33.33
N PHE A 722 16.60 -32.85 34.54
CA PHE A 722 17.35 -33.01 35.77
C PHE A 722 16.57 -33.82 36.80
N ARG A 723 17.29 -34.62 37.58
CA ARG A 723 16.87 -35.14 38.87
C ARG A 723 17.87 -34.66 39.92
N TRP A 724 17.39 -33.97 40.94
CA TRP A 724 18.17 -33.47 42.06
C TRP A 724 17.84 -34.23 43.33
N LYS A 725 18.82 -34.38 44.22
CA LYS A 725 18.60 -34.88 45.58
C LYS A 725 18.06 -33.76 46.46
N ALA A 726 17.18 -34.12 47.39
CA ALA A 726 16.64 -33.22 48.41
C ALA A 726 17.67 -32.93 49.52
N GLU A 727 18.86 -32.48 49.13
CA GLU A 727 20.00 -32.15 49.98
C GLU A 727 20.44 -30.69 49.72
N LYS A 728 21.17 -30.09 50.67
CA LYS A 728 21.61 -28.69 50.55
C LYS A 728 22.49 -28.48 49.31
N GLY A 729 22.15 -27.48 48.50
CA GLY A 729 22.84 -27.15 47.25
C GLY A 729 22.42 -27.98 46.03
N TRP A 730 21.41 -28.85 46.21
CA TRP A 730 20.80 -29.69 45.17
C TRP A 730 21.84 -30.48 44.36
N PRO A 731 22.47 -31.51 44.96
CA PRO A 731 23.30 -32.45 44.22
C PRO A 731 22.52 -33.07 43.05
N VAL A 732 23.13 -33.13 41.88
CA VAL A 732 22.49 -33.68 40.68
C VAL A 732 22.64 -35.19 40.70
N ASP A 733 21.51 -35.90 40.70
CA ASP A 733 21.46 -37.36 40.69
C ASP A 733 21.35 -37.91 39.25
N TYR A 734 20.70 -37.16 38.36
CA TYR A 734 20.66 -37.44 36.93
C TYR A 734 20.55 -36.13 36.15
N VAL A 735 21.21 -36.08 35.00
CA VAL A 735 21.01 -35.05 33.99
C VAL A 735 21.12 -35.66 32.60
N SER A 736 20.30 -35.20 31.66
CA SER A 736 20.38 -35.63 30.26
C SER A 736 21.62 -35.07 29.54
N ASP A 737 22.15 -35.78 28.54
CA ASP A 737 23.44 -35.45 27.89
C ASP A 737 23.46 -34.09 27.16
N ASN A 738 22.30 -33.58 26.75
CA ASN A 738 22.16 -32.25 26.16
C ASN A 738 22.54 -31.08 27.10
N ILE A 739 22.84 -31.35 28.38
CA ILE A 739 23.48 -30.39 29.30
C ILE A 739 24.79 -29.80 28.77
N ARG A 740 25.44 -30.51 27.83
CA ARG A 740 26.60 -30.02 27.07
C ARG A 740 26.35 -28.67 26.38
N GLN A 741 25.09 -28.31 26.09
CA GLN A 741 24.74 -27.00 25.54
C GLN A 741 25.10 -25.82 26.47
N PHE A 742 25.15 -26.06 27.78
CA PHE A 742 25.61 -25.08 28.78
C PHE A 742 27.12 -25.23 29.12
N GLY A 743 27.81 -26.14 28.42
CA GLY A 743 29.24 -26.39 28.55
C GLY A 743 29.63 -27.45 29.60
N TYR A 744 28.68 -28.06 30.29
CA TYR A 744 28.92 -29.09 31.32
C TYR A 744 28.68 -30.49 30.77
N SER A 745 29.38 -31.51 31.27
CA SER A 745 29.04 -32.91 30.97
C SER A 745 28.18 -33.54 32.08
N PRO A 746 27.38 -34.59 31.77
CA PRO A 746 26.62 -35.31 32.80
C PRO A 746 27.50 -35.89 33.90
N GLU A 747 28.68 -36.41 33.55
CA GLU A 747 29.62 -36.98 34.50
C GLU A 747 30.16 -35.91 35.46
N GLU A 748 30.43 -34.71 34.97
CA GLU A 748 30.86 -33.57 35.79
C GLU A 748 29.77 -33.15 36.78
N MET A 749 28.50 -33.09 36.34
CA MET A 749 27.40 -32.63 37.18
C MET A 749 26.91 -33.67 38.19
N THR A 750 27.03 -34.96 37.87
CA THR A 750 26.69 -36.07 38.77
C THR A 750 27.86 -36.50 39.68
N ALA A 751 29.04 -35.88 39.51
CA ALA A 751 30.22 -36.19 40.31
C ALA A 751 29.94 -35.92 41.81
N PRO A 752 30.46 -36.78 42.72
CA PRO A 752 30.33 -36.55 44.16
C PRO A 752 30.86 -35.16 44.56
N GLY A 753 29.98 -34.31 45.09
CA GLY A 753 30.30 -32.95 45.53
C GLY A 753 29.94 -31.83 44.55
N PHE A 754 29.47 -32.13 43.33
CA PHE A 754 28.91 -31.12 42.45
C PHE A 754 27.53 -30.66 42.96
N LEU A 755 27.34 -29.34 43.06
CA LEU A 755 26.10 -28.73 43.54
C LEU A 755 25.49 -27.89 42.42
N TYR A 756 24.21 -28.10 42.11
CA TYR A 756 23.53 -27.31 41.08
C TYR A 756 23.49 -25.82 41.44
N SER A 757 23.44 -25.48 42.74
CA SER A 757 23.53 -24.09 43.20
C SER A 757 24.80 -23.35 42.76
N SER A 758 25.88 -24.07 42.41
CA SER A 758 27.15 -23.49 41.97
C SER A 758 27.09 -22.87 40.57
N ILE A 759 26.12 -23.26 39.75
CA ILE A 759 25.95 -22.74 38.39
C ILE A 759 24.85 -21.67 38.31
N ILE A 760 24.13 -21.39 39.38
CA ILE A 760 23.15 -20.30 39.43
C ILE A 760 23.90 -18.96 39.57
N HIS A 761 23.46 -17.93 38.85
CA HIS A 761 24.06 -16.61 38.91
C HIS A 761 24.05 -16.07 40.35
N PRO A 762 25.15 -15.49 40.86
CA PRO A 762 25.27 -15.10 42.27
C PRO A 762 24.17 -14.16 42.78
N GLU A 763 23.67 -13.26 41.92
CA GLU A 763 22.56 -12.35 42.27
C GLU A 763 21.21 -13.07 42.42
N ASP A 764 21.01 -14.18 41.71
CA ASP A 764 19.74 -14.90 41.68
C ASP A 764 19.68 -16.02 42.74
N LEU A 765 20.85 -16.56 43.14
CA LEU A 765 20.98 -17.69 44.06
C LEU A 765 20.23 -17.51 45.40
N PRO A 766 20.33 -16.38 46.13
CA PRO A 766 19.62 -16.20 47.39
C PRO A 766 18.10 -16.30 47.24
N ARG A 767 17.58 -15.78 46.12
CA ARG A 767 16.15 -15.82 45.80
C ARG A 767 15.70 -17.22 45.45
N VAL A 768 16.42 -17.91 44.55
CA VAL A 768 16.08 -19.28 44.13
C VAL A 768 16.10 -20.24 45.32
N GLN A 769 17.06 -20.09 46.23
CA GLN A 769 17.11 -20.89 47.45
C GLN A 769 15.93 -20.64 48.39
N ALA A 770 15.56 -19.39 48.63
CA ALA A 770 14.41 -19.06 49.46
C ALA A 770 13.10 -19.57 48.85
N GLU A 771 12.95 -19.48 47.53
CA GLU A 771 11.80 -20.02 46.80
C GLU A 771 11.74 -21.56 46.95
N ALA A 772 12.80 -22.29 46.63
CA ALA A 772 12.84 -23.75 46.75
C ALA A 772 12.52 -24.24 48.18
N GLU A 773 13.12 -23.63 49.21
CA GLU A 773 12.88 -23.99 50.61
C GLU A 773 11.44 -23.68 51.10
N ALA A 774 10.79 -22.65 50.55
CA ALA A 774 9.39 -22.35 50.85
C ALA A 774 8.45 -23.38 50.22
N LEU A 775 8.80 -23.85 49.02
CA LEU A 775 8.00 -24.75 48.20
C LEU A 775 8.03 -26.20 48.71
N ASP A 776 9.19 -26.65 49.21
CA ASP A 776 9.31 -27.94 49.92
C ASP A 776 8.42 -28.01 51.17
N ARG A 777 8.27 -26.87 51.88
CA ARG A 777 7.43 -26.75 53.09
C ARG A 777 5.93 -26.70 52.78
N GLN A 778 5.53 -26.14 51.65
CA GLN A 778 4.11 -25.97 51.28
C GLN A 778 3.49 -27.23 50.64
N GLY A 779 4.28 -28.25 50.31
CA GLY A 779 3.77 -29.52 49.79
C GLY A 779 3.22 -29.45 48.36
N ASN A 780 3.52 -28.38 47.62
CA ASN A 780 3.03 -28.23 46.24
C ASN A 780 3.72 -29.23 45.30
N SER A 781 3.01 -29.63 44.24
CA SER A 781 3.43 -30.72 43.36
C SER A 781 4.13 -30.26 42.08
N SER A 782 4.24 -28.97 41.80
CA SER A 782 5.03 -28.45 40.66
C SER A 782 5.36 -26.98 40.84
N PHE A 783 6.56 -26.57 40.44
CA PHE A 783 7.04 -25.20 40.56
C PHE A 783 7.68 -24.70 39.28
N PHE A 784 7.77 -23.39 39.18
CA PHE A 784 8.27 -22.68 38.01
C PHE A 784 9.19 -21.55 38.49
N HIS A 785 10.45 -21.62 38.09
CA HIS A 785 11.47 -20.63 38.44
C HIS A 785 12.06 -20.03 37.18
N GLN A 786 12.39 -18.74 37.27
CA GLN A 786 13.15 -18.06 36.25
C GLN A 786 14.37 -17.43 36.90
N TYR A 787 15.56 -17.77 36.41
CA TYR A 787 16.82 -17.25 36.94
C TYR A 787 17.91 -17.39 35.89
N ARG A 788 19.06 -16.78 36.15
CA ARG A 788 20.23 -16.92 35.29
C ARG A 788 21.10 -18.07 35.80
N ILE A 789 21.60 -18.89 34.88
CA ILE A 789 22.72 -19.80 35.12
C ILE A 789 23.98 -19.26 34.45
N VAL A 790 25.13 -19.65 34.97
CA VAL A 790 26.45 -19.36 34.44
C VAL A 790 26.94 -20.60 33.71
N MET A 791 27.20 -20.47 32.42
CA MET A 791 27.80 -21.52 31.60
C MET A 791 29.27 -21.72 31.98
N LYS A 792 29.85 -22.86 31.59
CA LYS A 792 31.27 -23.17 31.89
C LYS A 792 32.26 -22.13 31.34
N ASN A 793 31.91 -21.45 30.26
CA ASN A 793 32.71 -20.36 29.67
C ASN A 793 32.54 -19.00 30.39
N GLY A 794 31.73 -18.94 31.46
CA GLY A 794 31.44 -17.74 32.24
C GLY A 794 30.27 -16.89 31.74
N GLN A 795 29.66 -17.22 30.59
CA GLN A 795 28.53 -16.46 30.07
C GLN A 795 27.24 -16.81 30.83
N SER A 796 26.44 -15.79 31.16
CA SER A 796 25.13 -15.99 31.78
C SER A 796 24.04 -16.29 30.75
N ARG A 797 23.14 -17.22 31.08
CA ARG A 797 21.95 -17.59 30.30
C ARG A 797 20.72 -17.51 31.18
N TRP A 798 19.62 -16.98 30.66
CA TRP A 798 18.33 -17.06 31.31
C TRP A 798 17.76 -18.44 31.13
N VAL A 799 17.35 -19.07 32.22
CA VAL A 799 16.68 -20.34 32.18
C VAL A 799 15.34 -20.29 32.86
N ILE A 800 14.44 -21.10 32.32
CA ILE A 800 13.18 -21.45 32.93
C ILE A 800 13.35 -22.87 33.47
N GLU A 801 13.18 -23.02 34.77
CA GLU A 801 13.12 -24.31 35.42
C GLU A 801 11.67 -24.64 35.77
N ARG A 802 11.24 -25.85 35.41
CA ARG A 802 9.99 -26.44 35.89
C ARG A 802 10.30 -27.75 36.59
N ASN A 803 10.07 -27.80 37.89
CA ASN A 803 10.38 -28.98 38.70
C ASN A 803 9.15 -29.48 39.48
N ARG A 804 9.26 -30.68 40.01
CA ARG A 804 8.27 -31.35 40.87
C ARG A 804 9.00 -32.10 41.97
N ALA A 805 8.44 -32.03 43.19
CA ALA A 805 8.89 -32.83 44.30
C ALA A 805 8.58 -34.32 44.07
N GLU A 806 9.60 -35.17 44.21
CA GLU A 806 9.51 -36.63 44.24
C GLU A 806 9.54 -37.09 45.70
N ARG A 807 8.52 -37.85 46.11
CA ARG A 807 8.38 -38.36 47.48
C ARG A 807 8.46 -39.88 47.47
N ASP A 808 9.10 -40.44 48.48
CA ASP A 808 9.17 -41.88 48.66
C ASP A 808 7.82 -42.46 49.13
N ALA A 809 7.74 -43.79 49.21
CA ALA A 809 6.53 -44.50 49.65
C ALA A 809 6.11 -44.18 51.11
N SER A 810 6.98 -43.53 51.90
CA SER A 810 6.69 -43.06 53.26
C SER A 810 6.24 -41.59 53.33
N GLY A 811 6.21 -40.90 52.18
CA GLY A 811 5.80 -39.50 52.05
C GLY A 811 6.91 -38.48 52.31
N LEU A 812 8.13 -38.93 52.63
CA LEU A 812 9.30 -38.06 52.76
C LEU A 812 9.80 -37.62 51.38
N LEU A 813 10.35 -36.40 51.32
CA LEU A 813 10.90 -35.84 50.09
C LEU A 813 12.19 -36.60 49.72
N ALA A 814 12.15 -37.33 48.62
CA ALA A 814 13.27 -38.12 48.10
C ALA A 814 14.16 -37.31 47.14
N GLY A 815 13.56 -36.36 46.41
CA GLY A 815 14.28 -35.52 45.46
C GLY A 815 13.35 -34.59 44.69
N HIS A 816 13.90 -33.96 43.65
CA HIS A 816 13.18 -33.11 42.71
C HIS A 816 13.45 -33.60 41.30
N PHE A 817 12.42 -33.63 40.46
CA PHE A 817 12.54 -33.96 39.04
C PHE A 817 11.99 -32.81 38.21
N GLY A 818 12.74 -32.35 37.23
CA GLY A 818 12.36 -31.17 36.46
C GLY A 818 13.09 -31.01 35.14
N VAL A 819 12.70 -29.96 34.42
CA VAL A 819 13.31 -29.54 33.17
C VAL A 819 13.81 -28.11 33.27
N VAL A 820 14.94 -27.84 32.64
CA VAL A 820 15.57 -26.53 32.53
C VAL A 820 15.69 -26.18 31.05
N ILE A 821 15.18 -25.01 30.67
CA ILE A 821 15.08 -24.56 29.27
C ILE A 821 15.75 -23.20 29.15
N ASP A 822 16.64 -23.00 28.16
CA ASP A 822 17.19 -21.67 27.84
C ASP A 822 16.08 -20.77 27.27
N ASP A 823 15.84 -19.60 27.90
CA ASP A 823 14.85 -18.60 27.50
C ASP A 823 15.52 -17.25 27.12
N THR A 824 16.84 -17.26 26.92
CA THR A 824 17.63 -16.03 26.70
C THR A 824 17.18 -15.25 25.47
N GLU A 825 16.95 -15.91 24.34
CA GLU A 825 16.59 -15.26 23.06
C GLU A 825 15.21 -14.58 23.10
N ARG A 826 14.24 -15.23 23.74
CA ARG A 826 12.89 -14.66 23.90
C ARG A 826 12.95 -13.37 24.72
N ARG A 827 13.72 -13.36 25.82
CA ARG A 827 13.84 -12.21 26.71
C ARG A 827 14.55 -11.02 26.07
N THR A 828 15.61 -11.26 25.31
CA THR A 828 16.26 -10.18 24.56
C THR A 828 15.32 -9.58 23.50
N ALA A 829 14.49 -10.39 22.84
CA ALA A 829 13.49 -9.90 21.89
C ALA A 829 12.40 -9.04 22.57
N GLU A 830 11.88 -9.45 23.73
CA GLU A 830 10.88 -8.69 24.49
C GLU A 830 11.41 -7.30 24.92
N LEU A 831 12.68 -7.24 25.37
CA LEU A 831 13.34 -5.98 25.74
C LEU A 831 13.54 -5.04 24.54
N VAL A 832 13.90 -5.57 23.38
CA VAL A 832 14.04 -4.79 22.14
C VAL A 832 12.68 -4.25 21.67
N ALA A 833 11.63 -5.07 21.71
CA ALA A 833 10.27 -4.66 21.34
C ALA A 833 9.78 -3.49 22.21
N ARG A 834 10.01 -3.54 23.53
CA ARG A 834 9.67 -2.45 24.44
C ARG A 834 10.41 -1.15 24.09
N LYS A 835 11.72 -1.21 23.82
CA LYS A 835 12.50 -0.03 23.38
C LYS A 835 11.98 0.56 22.07
N ASN A 836 11.59 -0.28 21.12
CA ASN A 836 11.04 0.17 19.84
C ASN A 836 9.68 0.84 20.02
N HIS A 837 8.84 0.34 20.93
CA HIS A 837 7.55 0.96 21.25
C HIS A 837 7.72 2.36 21.86
N GLU A 838 8.64 2.52 22.81
CA GLU A 838 8.98 3.83 23.41
C GLU A 838 9.51 4.80 22.34
N ALA A 839 10.36 4.34 21.43
CA ALA A 839 10.90 5.16 20.33
C ALA A 839 9.84 5.57 19.29
N LEU A 840 8.88 4.68 19.00
CA LEU A 840 7.76 4.96 18.09
C LEU A 840 6.84 6.03 18.66
N GLN A 841 6.49 5.96 19.95
CA GLN A 841 5.66 6.97 20.60
C GLN A 841 6.31 8.36 20.56
N GLU A 842 7.62 8.45 20.83
CA GLU A 842 8.33 9.73 20.76
C GLU A 842 8.39 10.29 19.33
N SER A 843 8.49 9.42 18.32
CA SER A 843 8.46 9.83 16.91
C SER A 843 7.10 10.37 16.48
N LEU A 844 6.01 9.72 16.91
CA LEU A 844 4.64 10.20 16.66
C LEU A 844 4.38 11.56 17.31
N ARG A 845 4.86 11.77 18.55
CA ARG A 845 4.76 13.05 19.26
C ARG A 845 5.49 14.17 18.51
N LYS A 846 6.70 13.91 18.01
CA LYS A 846 7.47 14.88 17.20
C LYS A 846 6.77 15.22 15.89
N LEU A 847 6.17 14.23 15.23
CA LEU A 847 5.44 14.43 13.99
C LEU A 847 4.22 15.35 14.18
N GLY A 848 3.43 15.12 15.24
CA GLY A 848 2.30 16.00 15.59
C GLY A 848 2.73 17.46 15.83
N LEU A 849 3.85 17.68 16.54
CA LEU A 849 4.38 19.03 16.77
C LEU A 849 4.86 19.69 15.46
N SER A 850 5.47 18.93 14.56
CA SER A 850 5.92 19.42 13.25
C SER A 850 4.75 19.82 12.35
N PHE A 851 3.68 19.01 12.35
CA PHE A 851 2.47 19.30 11.60
C PHE A 851 1.82 20.62 12.05
N ARG A 852 1.68 20.83 13.36
CA ARG A 852 1.15 22.09 13.93
C ARG A 852 1.99 23.31 13.52
N ARG A 853 3.32 23.22 13.63
CA ARG A 853 4.22 24.31 13.20
C ARG A 853 4.08 24.64 11.71
N THR A 854 3.80 23.63 10.88
CA THR A 854 3.58 23.84 9.44
C THR A 854 2.30 24.65 9.20
N ILE A 855 1.22 24.33 9.93
CA ILE A 855 -0.04 25.08 9.87
C ILE A 855 0.15 26.53 10.36
N GLU A 856 0.91 26.76 11.43
CA GLU A 856 1.23 28.11 11.91
C GLU A 856 2.00 28.94 10.86
N VAL A 857 2.91 28.32 10.10
CA VAL A 857 3.61 28.98 8.99
C VAL A 857 2.66 29.29 7.83
N LEU A 858 1.75 28.39 7.47
CA LEU A 858 0.74 28.63 6.43
C LEU A 858 -0.24 29.76 6.81
N SER A 859 -0.63 29.81 8.07
CA SER A 859 -1.45 30.87 8.64
C SER A 859 -0.74 32.23 8.54
N SER A 860 0.47 32.34 9.08
CA SER A 860 1.24 33.61 9.06
C SER A 860 1.57 34.10 7.64
N THR A 861 1.80 33.20 6.69
CA THR A 861 2.02 33.57 5.28
C THR A 861 0.76 34.09 4.59
N THR A 862 -0.42 33.60 4.95
CA THR A 862 -1.71 34.14 4.48
C THR A 862 -1.95 35.53 5.08
N GLU A 863 -1.73 35.70 6.38
CA GLU A 863 -1.85 36.99 7.08
C GLU A 863 -0.85 38.03 6.53
N ALA A 864 0.35 37.64 6.10
CA ALA A 864 1.31 38.57 5.51
C ALA A 864 0.80 39.24 4.20
N ARG A 865 -0.14 38.60 3.49
CA ARG A 865 -0.79 39.18 2.29
C ARG A 865 -2.04 39.99 2.60
N ASP A 866 -2.58 39.85 3.81
CA ASP A 866 -3.68 40.63 4.36
C ASP A 866 -3.21 41.29 5.68
N PRO A 867 -2.42 42.39 5.62
CA PRO A 867 -1.70 42.94 6.78
C PRO A 867 -2.59 43.31 7.98
N TYR A 868 -3.91 43.37 7.77
CA TYR A 868 -4.91 43.75 8.78
C TYR A 868 -5.51 42.55 9.52
N THR A 869 -5.20 41.32 9.12
CA THR A 869 -5.60 40.09 9.82
C THR A 869 -4.47 39.52 10.69
N ALA A 870 -3.44 40.29 11.04
CA ALA A 870 -2.33 39.80 11.86
C ALA A 870 -2.80 39.27 13.22
N GLY A 871 -2.61 37.96 13.45
CA GLY A 871 -3.07 37.25 14.65
C GLY A 871 -4.59 37.03 14.73
N HIS A 872 -5.36 37.36 13.69
CA HIS A 872 -6.80 37.12 13.61
C HIS A 872 -7.08 35.62 13.65
N GLN A 873 -6.40 34.84 12.81
CA GLN A 873 -6.66 33.41 12.67
C GLN A 873 -6.41 32.68 14.00
N ARG A 874 -5.35 33.09 14.73
CA ARG A 874 -5.06 32.57 16.07
C ARG A 874 -6.15 32.91 17.09
N LYS A 875 -6.65 34.14 17.12
CA LYS A 875 -7.73 34.56 18.05
C LYS A 875 -9.04 33.82 17.76
N VAL A 876 -9.37 33.64 16.48
CA VAL A 876 -10.53 32.84 16.04
C VAL A 876 -10.35 31.39 16.47
N ALA A 877 -9.16 30.81 16.34
CA ALA A 877 -8.87 29.44 16.77
C ALA A 877 -9.02 29.25 18.28
N LEU A 878 -8.47 30.17 19.09
CA LEU A 878 -8.61 30.15 20.55
C LEU A 878 -10.08 30.23 21.00
N LEU A 879 -10.84 31.15 20.42
CA LEU A 879 -12.25 31.31 20.75
C LEU A 879 -13.10 30.11 20.29
N SER A 880 -12.83 29.57 19.09
CA SER A 880 -13.49 28.38 18.56
C SER A 880 -13.26 27.15 19.45
N GLU A 881 -12.02 26.95 19.90
CA GLU A 881 -11.67 25.87 20.82
C GLU A 881 -12.37 26.04 22.19
N ALA A 882 -12.40 27.27 22.73
CA ALA A 882 -13.07 27.54 23.99
C ALA A 882 -14.57 27.27 23.93
N ILE A 883 -15.23 27.65 22.83
CA ILE A 883 -16.65 27.34 22.57
C ILE A 883 -16.84 25.82 22.52
N ALA A 884 -16.02 25.11 21.73
CA ALA A 884 -16.08 23.65 21.59
C ALA A 884 -15.94 22.92 22.93
N ARG A 885 -14.97 23.33 23.75
CA ARG A 885 -14.76 22.77 25.11
C ARG A 885 -15.93 23.06 26.04
N ARG A 886 -16.50 24.26 25.99
CA ARG A 886 -17.67 24.64 26.81
C ARG A 886 -18.93 23.87 26.40
N MET A 887 -19.01 23.44 25.15
CA MET A 887 -20.04 22.52 24.63
C MET A 887 -19.75 21.04 24.92
N SER A 888 -18.65 20.73 25.64
CA SER A 888 -18.24 19.37 26.00
C SER A 888 -17.97 18.45 24.79
N LEU A 889 -17.42 19.02 23.69
CA LEU A 889 -16.98 18.22 22.55
C LEU A 889 -15.70 17.41 22.87
N PRO A 890 -15.50 16.25 22.22
CA PRO A 890 -14.29 15.44 22.41
C PRO A 890 -13.00 16.21 22.14
N GLY A 891 -11.92 15.93 22.88
CA GLY A 891 -10.65 16.64 22.74
C GLY A 891 -10.08 16.61 21.31
N LYS A 892 -10.23 15.48 20.59
CA LYS A 892 -9.87 15.37 19.17
C LYS A 892 -10.70 16.31 18.28
N THR A 893 -11.99 16.49 18.55
CA THR A 893 -12.84 17.40 17.79
C THR A 893 -12.44 18.86 18.04
N CYS A 894 -12.12 19.21 19.29
CA CYS A 894 -11.58 20.54 19.63
C CYS A 894 -10.27 20.84 18.88
N GLU A 895 -9.38 19.86 18.74
CA GLU A 895 -8.14 19.99 17.95
C GLU A 895 -8.43 20.23 16.46
N GLY A 896 -9.35 19.46 15.87
CA GLY A 896 -9.77 19.68 14.47
C GLY A 896 -10.36 21.07 14.23
N ILE A 897 -11.20 21.57 15.15
CA ILE A 897 -11.77 22.92 15.09
C ILE A 897 -10.67 23.98 15.19
N TYR A 898 -9.72 23.82 16.12
CA TYR A 898 -8.58 24.73 16.27
C TYR A 898 -7.75 24.80 14.99
N LEU A 899 -7.42 23.65 14.39
CA LEU A 899 -6.65 23.59 13.15
C LEU A 899 -7.41 24.19 11.96
N ALA A 900 -8.71 23.89 11.82
CA ALA A 900 -9.56 24.48 10.78
C ALA A 900 -9.61 26.02 10.92
N ALA A 901 -9.75 26.53 12.14
CA ALA A 901 -9.76 27.96 12.42
C ALA A 901 -8.42 28.63 12.08
N MET A 902 -7.28 27.96 12.29
CA MET A 902 -5.96 28.49 11.91
C MET A 902 -5.80 28.68 10.40
N VAL A 903 -6.51 27.90 9.57
CA VAL A 903 -6.38 27.93 8.10
C VAL A 903 -7.64 28.38 7.37
N HIS A 904 -8.67 28.83 8.08
CA HIS A 904 -10.00 29.08 7.48
C HIS A 904 -9.97 30.09 6.33
N ASP A 905 -9.05 31.04 6.42
CA ASP A 905 -8.88 32.14 5.49
C ASP A 905 -7.80 31.90 4.44
N VAL A 906 -7.17 30.71 4.38
CA VAL A 906 -6.07 30.39 3.44
C VAL A 906 -6.44 30.64 1.98
N GLY A 907 -7.73 30.52 1.65
CA GLY A 907 -8.27 30.81 0.32
C GLY A 907 -8.14 32.27 -0.12
N LYS A 908 -7.95 33.21 0.82
CA LYS A 908 -7.69 34.63 0.50
C LYS A 908 -6.40 34.84 -0.30
N ILE A 909 -5.49 33.86 -0.32
CA ILE A 909 -4.32 33.84 -1.22
C ILE A 909 -4.71 34.01 -2.70
N SER A 910 -5.90 33.55 -3.08
CA SER A 910 -6.44 33.66 -4.45
C SER A 910 -7.07 35.02 -4.76
N ILE A 911 -7.21 35.90 -3.76
CA ILE A 911 -7.81 37.23 -3.89
C ILE A 911 -6.68 38.27 -4.07
N PRO A 912 -6.79 39.20 -5.05
CA PRO A 912 -5.82 40.27 -5.22
C PRO A 912 -5.64 41.13 -3.95
N ALA A 913 -4.38 41.42 -3.58
CA ALA A 913 -4.06 42.18 -2.37
C ALA A 913 -4.66 43.59 -2.38
N GLU A 914 -4.85 44.20 -3.56
CA GLU A 914 -5.47 45.51 -3.73
C GLU A 914 -6.96 45.53 -3.36
N ILE A 915 -7.64 44.37 -3.43
CA ILE A 915 -9.04 44.22 -3.01
C ILE A 915 -9.09 43.98 -1.49
N LEU A 916 -8.19 43.16 -0.94
CA LEU A 916 -8.11 42.89 0.50
C LEU A 916 -7.75 44.13 1.32
N SER A 917 -6.79 44.94 0.82
CA SER A 917 -6.29 46.15 1.50
C SER A 917 -7.03 47.44 1.13
N LYS A 918 -8.16 47.35 0.41
CA LYS A 918 -8.88 48.54 -0.08
C LYS A 918 -9.48 49.36 1.08
N PRO A 919 -9.17 50.66 1.21
CA PRO A 919 -9.68 51.49 2.32
C PRO A 919 -11.12 51.98 2.11
N SER A 920 -11.68 51.83 0.91
CA SER A 920 -13.06 52.20 0.58
C SER A 920 -13.98 50.98 0.52
N LYS A 921 -15.29 51.17 0.68
CA LYS A 921 -16.29 50.09 0.49
C LYS A 921 -16.07 49.35 -0.83
N LEU A 922 -16.13 48.02 -0.75
CA LEU A 922 -16.07 47.13 -1.90
C LEU A 922 -17.35 47.24 -2.71
N ASN A 923 -17.22 47.21 -4.03
CA ASN A 923 -18.38 47.07 -4.91
C ASN A 923 -18.86 45.61 -5.00
N ASP A 924 -20.03 45.38 -5.60
CA ASP A 924 -20.63 44.04 -5.65
C ASP A 924 -19.75 42.99 -6.36
N PHE A 925 -18.97 43.41 -7.36
CA PHE A 925 -18.04 42.50 -8.07
C PHE A 925 -16.82 42.14 -7.22
N GLU A 926 -16.25 43.13 -6.52
CA GLU A 926 -15.13 42.92 -5.58
C GLU A 926 -15.57 42.03 -4.42
N MET A 927 -16.77 42.26 -3.89
CA MET A 927 -17.35 41.43 -2.83
C MET A 927 -17.66 40.01 -3.32
N ALA A 928 -18.15 39.86 -4.56
CA ALA A 928 -18.36 38.54 -5.17
C ALA A 928 -17.04 37.76 -5.30
N LEU A 929 -15.92 38.44 -5.56
CA LEU A 929 -14.61 37.82 -5.58
C LEU A 929 -14.17 37.40 -4.17
N ILE A 930 -14.33 38.25 -3.16
CA ILE A 930 -14.02 37.86 -1.77
C ILE A 930 -14.82 36.62 -1.36
N ARG A 931 -16.09 36.52 -1.73
CA ARG A 931 -16.95 35.36 -1.40
C ARG A 931 -16.46 34.03 -1.98
N THR A 932 -15.48 34.00 -2.88
CA THR A 932 -14.91 32.75 -3.40
C THR A 932 -13.82 32.15 -2.52
N HIS A 933 -13.36 32.85 -1.47
CA HIS A 933 -12.26 32.34 -0.65
C HIS A 933 -12.58 31.05 0.12
N PRO A 934 -13.82 30.75 0.58
CA PRO A 934 -14.09 29.46 1.23
C PRO A 934 -13.96 28.28 0.27
N ASP A 935 -14.43 28.42 -0.98
CA ASP A 935 -14.22 27.40 -2.02
C ASP A 935 -12.75 27.31 -2.43
N SER A 936 -12.02 28.42 -2.46
CA SER A 936 -10.58 28.43 -2.75
C SER A 936 -9.78 27.74 -1.63
N ALA A 937 -10.19 27.95 -0.37
CA ALA A 937 -9.61 27.28 0.80
C ALA A 937 -9.89 25.77 0.77
N TYR A 938 -11.12 25.37 0.40
CA TYR A 938 -11.46 23.97 0.16
C TYR A 938 -10.56 23.34 -0.91
N GLU A 939 -10.38 23.99 -2.05
CA GLU A 939 -9.53 23.47 -3.14
C GLU A 939 -8.06 23.31 -2.73
N ILE A 940 -7.56 24.15 -1.82
CA ILE A 940 -6.21 24.05 -1.25
C ILE A 940 -6.11 22.87 -0.26
N LEU A 941 -7.14 22.68 0.57
CA LEU A 941 -7.10 21.74 1.70
C LEU A 941 -7.64 20.34 1.39
N LYS A 942 -8.42 20.14 0.31
CA LYS A 942 -9.10 18.86 0.01
C LYS A 942 -8.20 17.64 -0.17
N ASN A 943 -6.91 17.85 -0.44
CA ASN A 943 -5.92 16.78 -0.62
C ASN A 943 -5.04 16.59 0.63
N VAL A 944 -5.30 17.32 1.72
CA VAL A 944 -4.56 17.15 2.98
C VAL A 944 -5.14 15.94 3.70
N GLU A 945 -4.35 14.86 3.77
CA GLU A 945 -4.70 13.68 4.57
C GLU A 945 -4.72 14.06 6.06
N SER A 946 -5.92 14.07 6.64
CA SER A 946 -6.15 14.45 8.03
C SER A 946 -7.24 13.56 8.64
N GLU A 947 -7.18 13.32 9.95
CA GLU A 947 -8.25 12.62 10.69
C GLU A 947 -9.55 13.46 10.75
N TRP A 948 -9.50 14.74 10.39
CA TRP A 948 -10.61 15.68 10.37
C TRP A 948 -10.90 16.19 8.96
N ASP A 949 -12.17 16.49 8.66
CA ASP A 949 -12.57 17.09 7.37
C ASP A 949 -12.32 18.60 7.36
N LEU A 950 -11.06 19.00 7.48
CA LEU A 950 -10.65 20.41 7.57
C LEU A 950 -11.12 21.22 6.36
N ALA A 951 -11.07 20.63 5.17
CA ALA A 951 -11.49 21.30 3.94
C ALA A 951 -12.97 21.68 4.00
N GLU A 952 -13.83 20.76 4.43
CA GLU A 952 -15.27 20.98 4.47
C GLU A 952 -15.69 21.91 5.61
N ILE A 953 -15.04 21.82 6.79
CA ILE A 953 -15.25 22.76 7.90
C ILE A 953 -14.95 24.19 7.43
N VAL A 954 -13.79 24.37 6.79
CA VAL A 954 -13.37 25.67 6.26
C VAL A 954 -14.27 26.11 5.11
N ARG A 955 -14.74 25.23 4.23
CA ARG A 955 -15.63 25.64 3.15
C ARG A 955 -16.93 26.27 3.65
N GLN A 956 -17.42 25.79 4.79
CA GLN A 956 -18.73 26.14 5.33
C GLN A 956 -18.70 27.31 6.35
N HIS A 957 -17.53 27.87 6.68
CA HIS A 957 -17.41 28.85 7.77
C HIS A 957 -18.16 30.18 7.55
N HIS A 958 -18.63 30.45 6.33
CA HIS A 958 -19.47 31.60 5.99
C HIS A 958 -20.93 31.25 5.68
N GLU A 959 -21.32 29.99 5.88
CA GLU A 959 -22.72 29.58 5.88
C GLU A 959 -23.44 30.21 7.09
N ARG A 960 -24.76 30.42 6.95
CA ARG A 960 -25.58 31.09 7.98
C ARG A 960 -26.76 30.22 8.33
N TRP A 961 -27.19 30.27 9.59
CA TRP A 961 -28.22 29.37 10.12
C TRP A 961 -29.55 29.39 9.32
N ASP A 962 -29.95 30.54 8.79
CA ASP A 962 -31.13 30.74 7.94
C ASP A 962 -30.91 30.43 6.43
N GLY A 963 -29.69 30.08 6.03
CA GLY A 963 -29.29 29.79 4.66
C GLY A 963 -29.04 31.02 3.80
N SER A 964 -28.88 32.20 4.39
CA SER A 964 -28.44 33.40 3.64
C SER A 964 -26.92 33.42 3.37
N GLY A 965 -26.20 32.42 3.87
CA GLY A 965 -24.74 32.29 3.76
C GLY A 965 -24.25 31.81 2.40
N TYR A 966 -22.94 31.61 2.29
CA TYR A 966 -22.24 31.15 1.10
C TYR A 966 -21.11 30.18 1.51
N PRO A 967 -20.61 29.31 0.62
CA PRO A 967 -20.84 29.24 -0.83
C PRO A 967 -22.07 28.45 -1.30
N ARG A 968 -22.66 27.57 -0.48
CA ARG A 968 -23.73 26.64 -0.87
C ARG A 968 -25.11 27.02 -0.35
N GLY A 969 -25.21 27.91 0.63
CA GLY A 969 -26.50 28.37 1.18
C GLY A 969 -27.15 27.31 2.06
N LEU A 970 -26.35 26.57 2.81
CA LEU A 970 -26.79 25.50 3.72
C LEU A 970 -27.60 26.07 4.90
N ARG A 971 -28.55 25.29 5.42
CA ARG A 971 -29.48 25.73 6.48
C ARG A 971 -29.41 24.88 7.72
N GLY A 972 -29.43 25.53 8.88
CA GLY A 972 -29.56 24.87 10.18
C GLY A 972 -28.54 23.74 10.37
N GLU A 973 -29.07 22.53 10.51
CA GLU A 973 -28.27 21.34 10.77
C GLU A 973 -27.42 20.82 9.59
N GLU A 974 -27.67 21.32 8.37
CA GLU A 974 -26.88 20.98 7.18
C GLU A 974 -25.44 21.54 7.24
N ILE A 975 -25.19 22.54 8.09
CA ILE A 975 -23.86 23.12 8.33
C ILE A 975 -23.14 22.26 9.38
N LEU A 976 -21.87 21.90 9.17
CA LEU A 976 -21.07 21.18 10.18
C LEU A 976 -21.02 21.95 11.50
N LEU A 977 -21.14 21.27 12.63
CA LEU A 977 -21.11 21.90 13.95
C LEU A 977 -19.81 22.68 14.17
N GLU A 978 -18.70 22.11 13.72
CA GLU A 978 -17.37 22.71 13.71
C GLU A 978 -17.35 24.03 12.93
N ALA A 979 -18.02 24.08 11.76
CA ALA A 979 -18.12 25.28 10.93
C ALA A 979 -19.04 26.33 11.56
N ARG A 980 -20.10 25.92 12.27
CA ARG A 980 -20.97 26.83 13.04
C ARG A 980 -20.21 27.50 14.18
N ILE A 981 -19.37 26.73 14.89
CA ILE A 981 -18.48 27.25 15.95
C ILE A 981 -17.49 28.26 15.35
N LEU A 982 -16.84 27.90 14.25
CA LEU A 982 -15.90 28.77 13.54
C LEU A 982 -16.55 30.07 13.05
N ALA A 983 -17.75 29.98 12.46
CA ALA A 983 -18.49 31.15 11.96
C ALA A 983 -18.82 32.18 13.07
N VAL A 984 -19.19 31.69 14.26
CA VAL A 984 -19.45 32.55 15.42
C VAL A 984 -18.15 33.21 15.90
N ALA A 985 -17.07 32.45 16.03
CA ALA A 985 -15.79 32.97 16.49
C ALA A 985 -15.19 34.00 15.52
N ASP A 986 -15.27 33.74 14.20
CA ASP A 986 -14.81 34.64 13.15
C ASP A 986 -15.55 35.99 13.20
N VAL A 987 -16.89 35.99 13.28
CA VAL A 987 -17.65 37.24 13.35
C VAL A 987 -17.37 38.02 14.64
N VAL A 988 -17.23 37.34 15.78
CA VAL A 988 -16.92 38.01 17.05
C VAL A 988 -15.56 38.71 16.97
N GLU A 989 -14.53 38.04 16.46
CA GLU A 989 -13.22 38.66 16.24
C GLU A 989 -13.32 39.81 15.25
N ALA A 990 -14.00 39.60 14.12
CA ALA A 990 -14.09 40.57 13.04
C ALA A 990 -14.83 41.85 13.39
N VAL A 991 -15.80 41.79 14.32
CA VAL A 991 -16.52 42.97 14.83
C VAL A 991 -15.72 43.69 15.93
N ALA A 992 -14.99 42.93 16.75
CA ALA A 992 -14.23 43.48 17.88
C ALA A 992 -12.91 44.14 17.44
N SER A 993 -12.25 43.62 16.41
CA SER A 993 -10.95 44.09 15.91
C SER A 993 -11.06 45.15 14.81
N ASP A 994 -9.99 45.94 14.64
CA ASP A 994 -9.89 46.94 13.56
C ASP A 994 -9.84 46.27 12.16
N ARG A 995 -10.43 46.93 11.16
CA ARG A 995 -10.45 46.50 9.75
C ARG A 995 -10.06 47.67 8.81
N PRO A 996 -9.59 47.43 7.57
CA PRO A 996 -9.05 48.47 6.68
C PRO A 996 -9.97 49.67 6.40
N TYR A 997 -11.29 49.44 6.47
CA TYR A 997 -12.34 50.41 6.13
C TYR A 997 -13.25 50.74 7.33
N ARG A 998 -12.96 50.23 8.54
CA ARG A 998 -13.76 50.47 9.75
C ARG A 998 -12.94 50.24 11.03
N PRO A 999 -12.92 51.19 11.98
CA PRO A 999 -12.40 50.91 13.33
C PRO A 999 -13.22 49.82 14.02
N GLY A 1000 -12.56 49.00 14.83
CA GLY A 1000 -13.18 47.96 15.64
C GLY A 1000 -14.23 48.57 16.55
N LEU A 1001 -15.42 47.97 16.58
CA LEU A 1001 -16.52 48.51 17.39
C LEU A 1001 -16.42 48.11 18.87
N GLY A 1002 -15.43 47.28 19.20
CA GLY A 1002 -15.22 46.73 20.53
C GLY A 1002 -16.13 45.54 20.86
N LEU A 1003 -15.79 44.87 21.95
CA LEU A 1003 -16.41 43.61 22.37
C LEU A 1003 -17.91 43.73 22.63
N GLN A 1004 -18.38 44.88 23.15
CA GLN A 1004 -19.81 45.12 23.41
C GLN A 1004 -20.65 45.11 22.12
N ALA A 1005 -20.10 45.61 21.02
CA ALA A 1005 -20.78 45.58 19.73
C ALA A 1005 -20.79 44.19 19.11
N ALA A 1006 -19.74 43.39 19.33
CA ALA A 1006 -19.71 41.98 18.93
C ALA A 1006 -20.76 41.16 19.69
N VAL A 1007 -20.90 41.40 21.00
CA VAL A 1007 -21.96 40.79 21.83
C VAL A 1007 -23.35 41.19 21.32
N ALA A 1008 -23.59 42.46 21.04
CA ALA A 1008 -24.87 42.93 20.51
C ALA A 1008 -25.19 42.35 19.12
N ALA A 1009 -24.20 42.21 18.24
CA ALA A 1009 -24.35 41.59 16.93
C ALA A 1009 -24.67 40.09 17.05
N LEU A 1010 -24.01 39.39 17.97
CA LEU A 1010 -24.24 37.98 18.22
C LEU A 1010 -25.63 37.73 18.84
N GLU A 1011 -26.08 38.58 19.77
CA GLU A 1011 -27.43 38.54 20.33
C GLU A 1011 -28.51 38.80 19.26
N ALA A 1012 -28.30 39.77 18.37
CA ALA A 1012 -29.23 40.09 17.28
C ALA A 1012 -29.27 39.01 16.17
N GLY A 1013 -28.15 38.34 15.91
CA GLY A 1013 -28.02 37.29 14.90
C GLY A 1013 -28.37 35.88 15.40
N ARG A 1014 -28.57 35.68 16.71
CA ARG A 1014 -28.84 34.37 17.31
C ARG A 1014 -30.13 33.73 16.77
N GLY A 1015 -30.03 32.50 16.28
CA GLY A 1015 -31.16 31.76 15.70
C GLY A 1015 -31.56 32.24 14.30
N LYS A 1016 -30.82 33.18 13.71
CA LYS A 1016 -31.01 33.66 12.34
C LYS A 1016 -29.73 33.52 11.52
N GLU A 1017 -28.69 34.27 11.88
CA GLU A 1017 -27.39 34.18 11.22
C GLU A 1017 -26.50 33.10 11.88
N PHE A 1018 -26.66 32.90 13.19
CA PHE A 1018 -25.85 31.99 13.99
C PHE A 1018 -26.68 30.89 14.65
N ASP A 1019 -26.08 29.72 14.81
CA ASP A 1019 -26.64 28.62 15.59
C ASP A 1019 -26.97 29.11 17.02
N PRO A 1020 -28.21 28.88 17.51
CA PRO A 1020 -28.68 29.43 18.78
C PRO A 1020 -27.92 28.89 19.99
N ASP A 1021 -27.39 27.67 19.94
CA ASP A 1021 -26.67 27.03 21.04
C ASP A 1021 -25.21 27.47 21.05
N VAL A 1022 -24.56 27.49 19.88
CA VAL A 1022 -23.19 27.98 19.71
C VAL A 1022 -23.09 29.46 20.10
N ALA A 1023 -23.99 30.30 19.60
CA ALA A 1023 -24.02 31.72 19.95
C ALA A 1023 -24.30 31.93 21.45
N GLY A 1024 -25.18 31.11 22.04
CA GLY A 1024 -25.44 31.13 23.49
C GLY A 1024 -24.21 30.81 24.32
N THR A 1025 -23.45 29.79 23.94
CA THR A 1025 -22.20 29.41 24.60
C THR A 1025 -21.11 30.48 24.46
N CYS A 1026 -20.95 31.05 23.26
CA CYS A 1026 -19.99 32.13 23.04
C CYS A 1026 -20.34 33.39 23.88
N LEU A 1027 -21.62 33.77 23.95
CA LEU A 1027 -22.07 34.88 24.80
C LEU A 1027 -21.78 34.65 26.29
N ALA A 1028 -21.90 33.42 26.77
CA ALA A 1028 -21.53 33.08 28.15
C ALA A 1028 -20.02 33.25 28.39
N LEU A 1029 -19.18 32.72 27.49
CA LEU A 1029 -17.72 32.85 27.58
C LEU A 1029 -17.27 34.33 27.56
N LEU A 1030 -17.87 35.16 26.71
CA LEU A 1030 -17.54 36.58 26.64
C LEU A 1030 -17.97 37.34 27.90
N LYS A 1031 -19.11 36.98 28.52
CA LYS A 1031 -19.56 37.56 29.80
C LYS A 1031 -18.67 37.16 30.97
N GLU A 1032 -18.07 35.98 30.91
CA GLU A 1032 -17.10 35.47 31.89
C GLU A 1032 -15.69 36.09 31.74
N GLY A 1033 -15.48 36.95 30.73
CA GLY A 1033 -14.22 37.67 30.54
C GLY A 1033 -13.14 36.88 29.78
N PHE A 1034 -13.52 36.14 28.74
CA PHE A 1034 -12.60 35.40 27.88
C PHE A 1034 -11.41 36.26 27.39
N ASP A 1035 -10.19 35.77 27.61
CA ASP A 1035 -8.95 36.44 27.22
C ASP A 1035 -8.42 35.91 25.89
N PHE A 1036 -8.27 36.82 24.92
CA PHE A 1036 -7.72 36.53 23.61
C PHE A 1036 -6.17 36.38 23.61
N GLN A 1037 -5.50 36.55 24.75
CA GLN A 1037 -4.05 36.40 24.91
C GLN A 1037 -3.62 35.05 25.53
N GLY A 1038 -4.54 34.13 25.82
CA GLY A 1038 -4.24 32.86 26.49
C GLY A 1038 -3.26 31.93 25.75
N GLU A 1039 -2.42 31.21 26.51
CA GLU A 1039 -1.69 30.05 26.01
C GLU A 1039 -2.61 28.83 25.89
N VAL A 1040 -2.43 28.06 24.82
CA VAL A 1040 -3.23 26.86 24.53
C VAL A 1040 -2.90 25.77 25.54
N ILE A 1041 -3.87 25.41 26.41
CA ILE A 1041 -3.76 24.24 27.28
C ILE A 1041 -4.28 23.02 26.53
N PHE A 1042 -3.43 22.40 25.71
CA PHE A 1042 -3.66 21.00 25.35
C PHE A 1042 -3.24 20.16 26.54
N SER A 1043 -4.23 19.70 27.33
CA SER A 1043 -4.04 18.49 28.11
C SER A 1043 -3.57 17.42 27.13
N THR A 1044 -2.35 16.93 27.34
CA THR A 1044 -1.87 15.66 26.80
C THR A 1044 -3.04 14.68 26.75
N LEU A 1045 -3.14 13.91 25.65
CA LEU A 1045 -3.97 12.70 25.50
C LEU A 1045 -4.37 12.16 26.88
N PRO A 1046 -5.66 11.83 27.14
CA PRO A 1046 -6.03 11.26 28.43
C PRO A 1046 -5.04 10.15 28.73
N ASP A 1047 -4.25 10.38 29.78
CA ASP A 1047 -3.38 9.35 30.31
C ASP A 1047 -4.37 8.22 30.62
N GLU A 1048 -4.27 7.07 29.95
CA GLU A 1048 -5.01 5.85 30.31
C GLU A 1048 -4.56 5.32 31.70
N ARG A 1049 -4.13 6.22 32.59
CA ARG A 1049 -3.79 6.05 33.99
C ARG A 1049 -4.85 6.64 34.93
N GLU A 1050 -6.04 7.02 34.44
CA GLU A 1050 -7.21 7.23 35.30
C GLU A 1050 -7.94 5.92 35.69
N GLY A 1051 -7.39 4.76 35.32
CA GLY A 1051 -7.80 3.45 35.82
C GLY A 1051 -6.94 2.84 36.95
N THR A 1052 -5.81 3.46 37.33
CA THR A 1052 -4.85 2.84 38.27
C THR A 1052 -4.20 3.87 39.22
N ARG A 1053 -5.02 4.74 39.83
CA ARG A 1053 -4.62 5.55 41.00
C ARG A 1053 -5.32 5.11 42.28
N GLU A 1054 -5.29 3.81 42.53
CA GLU A 1054 -5.17 3.30 43.90
C GLU A 1054 -3.96 2.36 43.88
N TRP A 1055 -3.18 2.33 44.96
CA TRP A 1055 -1.94 1.55 45.13
C TRP A 1055 -0.64 2.20 44.63
N SER A 1056 -0.17 3.22 45.37
CA SER A 1056 1.18 3.15 45.99
C SER A 1056 1.51 4.46 46.75
N GLN A 1057 0.94 4.61 47.94
CA GLN A 1057 1.61 5.34 49.03
C GLN A 1057 2.06 4.31 50.07
N LYS A 1058 3.38 4.05 50.12
CA LYS A 1058 4.23 3.73 51.29
C LYS A 1058 5.56 3.09 50.84
N LEU A 1059 6.59 3.95 50.76
CA LEU A 1059 7.95 3.88 51.36
C LEU A 1059 8.63 2.50 51.61
N PRO A 1060 9.98 2.40 51.59
CA PRO A 1060 10.97 3.35 52.16
C PRO A 1060 11.70 4.27 51.18
#